data_AF-W5SQG2-F1
#
_entry.id   AF-W5SQG2-F1
#
_cell.length_a   1.000
_cell.length_b   1.000
_cell.length_c   1.000
_cell.angle_alpha   90.00
_cell.angle_beta   90.00
_cell.angle_gamma   90.00
#
_symmetry.space_group_name_H-M   'P 1'
#
loop_
_entity.id
_entity.type
_entity.pdbx_description
1 polymer ?
#
loop_
_entity_poly.entity_id
_entity_poly.type
_entity_poly.pdbx_seq_one_letter_code
_entity_poly.pdbx_strand_id
1 'polypeptide(L)'
;MMVKGKKFNLLLVLFVNAMIILILIIGCNLKSPRHDVVLYKKSFEEVFVDKEFEEIDIPLQRNIDFALYDKQLNELLDTFEMDESEKEFVFYIKEAVTSSDMASDTDKIWSQDDFRDILKNLGVVNVRKLIGPKSNFNALSRVRAAIKSVKSIYALEKLRSQLDNYERAYFIDLRKAFNAFVDDDKKRYDNSIVGDYTFNFDTLYKEARYILIFESCYEKLPSERQIIIDKMRKILTDADIGRTEGYRTYDNYEFDVLFGKLGSTTIKDIVEIFLKNLQIIETARMQIDNIYMSDRKDILERKLAAYKAIYHLTIKKVFNSDIVDDIYAKFKSMSITDLDSNFTVAVYDLFYSLYNCAFYINAYNSVYRFCSPQHRKAIDYLKGILTQSNGVDSYKRYEVYEFEALFGNANFDFQSLLDAHIDTLKERDEIRDFIEGIRDISKKEAVQKDFDVLVRNYPKYLRELFHNFDPVFILVNNINHDYAKRFVNFKFNITHLEFVKKMQEKLSVKEHEMFMEISAIITNPHIGVAEGYKTYKDYEVDSLFGDDRFEIVKSINMHLQFSDLQKEVEIEINKIDNEEQKQYFKGQFDKLVLEYKVHLKGLFHMINADNIPPVLKIDNSFVSRLNNMLDKIKKMFPPKLI
;
A
#
# COMPACT_ATOMS: atom_id res chain seq x y z
N MET A 1 -45.20 25.67 -34.03
CA MET A 1 -44.68 26.44 -32.88
C MET A 1 -43.86 25.50 -31.98
N MET A 2 -42.69 25.03 -32.43
CA MET A 2 -41.97 23.95 -31.73
C MET A 2 -40.48 23.89 -32.11
N VAL A 3 -39.74 24.99 -31.94
CA VAL A 3 -38.27 25.02 -32.14
C VAL A 3 -37.53 25.76 -31.00
N LYS A 4 -38.23 26.34 -30.03
CA LYS A 4 -37.59 27.15 -28.96
C LYS A 4 -37.07 26.35 -27.74
N GLY A 5 -37.39 25.06 -27.60
CA GLY A 5 -37.01 24.27 -26.41
C GLY A 5 -35.58 23.70 -26.40
N LYS A 6 -35.05 23.27 -27.56
CA LYS A 6 -33.70 22.62 -27.61
C LYS A 6 -32.54 23.61 -27.50
N LYS A 7 -32.69 24.83 -28.01
CA LYS A 7 -31.64 25.87 -27.91
C LYS A 7 -31.46 26.37 -26.48
N PHE A 8 -32.51 26.38 -25.67
CA PHE A 8 -32.44 26.85 -24.28
C PHE A 8 -31.66 25.89 -23.38
N ASN A 9 -31.83 24.57 -23.55
CA ASN A 9 -31.06 23.58 -22.81
C ASN A 9 -29.58 23.56 -23.20
N LEU A 10 -29.25 23.75 -24.49
CA LEU A 10 -27.85 23.82 -24.91
C LEU A 10 -27.16 25.09 -24.37
N LEU A 11 -27.88 26.24 -24.36
CA LEU A 11 -27.36 27.48 -23.80
C LEU A 11 -27.14 27.36 -22.28
N LEU A 12 -28.05 26.67 -21.57
CA LEU A 12 -27.95 26.43 -20.13
C LEU A 12 -26.74 25.53 -19.81
N VAL A 13 -26.54 24.45 -20.58
CA VAL A 13 -25.38 23.54 -20.41
C VAL A 13 -24.07 24.27 -20.72
N LEU A 14 -24.01 25.09 -21.76
CA LEU A 14 -22.83 25.90 -22.07
C LEU A 14 -22.57 26.96 -20.99
N PHE A 15 -23.61 27.56 -20.43
CA PHE A 15 -23.49 28.54 -19.35
C PHE A 15 -23.03 27.90 -18.04
N VAL A 16 -23.54 26.71 -17.70
CA VAL A 16 -23.09 25.94 -16.52
C VAL A 16 -21.64 25.48 -16.68
N ASN A 17 -21.26 24.98 -17.86
CA ASN A 17 -19.87 24.61 -18.14
C ASN A 17 -18.93 25.83 -18.12
N ALA A 18 -19.36 26.96 -18.67
CA ALA A 18 -18.59 28.20 -18.60
C ALA A 18 -18.44 28.70 -17.16
N MET A 19 -19.48 28.57 -16.32
CA MET A 19 -19.42 28.90 -14.89
C MET A 19 -18.53 27.94 -14.10
N ILE A 20 -18.53 26.64 -14.41
CA ILE A 20 -17.61 25.65 -13.79
C ILE A 20 -16.16 25.97 -14.18
N ILE A 21 -15.91 26.29 -15.46
CA ILE A 21 -14.58 26.72 -15.92
C ILE A 21 -14.18 28.05 -15.26
N LEU A 22 -15.11 29.00 -15.10
CA LEU A 22 -14.84 30.27 -14.42
C LEU A 22 -14.56 30.05 -12.93
N ILE A 23 -15.26 29.13 -12.26
CA ILE A 23 -15.03 28.76 -10.85
C ILE A 23 -13.70 28.01 -10.70
N LEU A 24 -13.32 27.17 -11.67
CA LEU A 24 -11.99 26.53 -11.71
C LEU A 24 -10.88 27.56 -11.96
N ILE A 25 -11.09 28.54 -12.84
CA ILE A 25 -10.13 29.62 -13.12
C ILE A 25 -10.02 30.60 -11.95
N ILE A 26 -11.13 30.99 -11.32
CA ILE A 26 -11.16 31.87 -10.14
C ILE A 26 -10.62 31.14 -8.91
N GLY A 27 -10.92 29.84 -8.76
CA GLY A 27 -10.30 28.97 -7.75
C GLY A 27 -8.79 28.79 -7.95
N CYS A 28 -8.30 28.90 -9.19
CA CYS A 28 -6.86 28.94 -9.49
C CYS A 28 -6.22 30.34 -9.35
N ASN A 29 -7.00 31.41 -9.16
CA ASN A 29 -6.49 32.80 -9.23
C ASN A 29 -6.84 33.69 -8.03
N LEU A 30 -7.33 33.12 -6.92
CA LEU A 30 -7.37 33.82 -5.64
C LEU A 30 -5.98 33.84 -5.00
N LYS A 31 -5.15 34.78 -5.47
CA LYS A 31 -4.05 35.32 -4.67
C LYS A 31 -4.64 35.92 -3.39
N SER A 32 -4.39 35.26 -2.26
CA SER A 32 -4.43 35.86 -0.92
C SER A 32 -3.05 35.72 -0.28
N PRO A 33 -2.52 36.77 0.37
CA PRO A 33 -1.13 36.83 0.76
C PRO A 33 -0.91 36.06 2.07
N ARG A 34 -0.29 34.88 1.96
CA ARG A 34 0.65 34.40 2.97
C ARG A 34 1.92 33.99 2.24
N HIS A 35 2.98 34.74 2.49
CA HIS A 35 4.32 34.39 2.06
C HIS A 35 4.71 33.01 2.57
N ASP A 36 5.64 32.43 1.82
CA ASP A 36 6.40 31.21 2.03
C ASP A 36 5.87 29.94 1.36
N VAL A 37 6.76 29.38 0.54
CA VAL A 37 6.72 28.07 -0.11
C VAL A 37 6.04 28.01 -1.49
N VAL A 38 6.45 28.92 -2.39
CA VAL A 38 6.67 28.52 -3.80
C VAL A 38 8.15 28.25 -3.95
N LEU A 39 8.58 27.02 -3.63
CA LEU A 39 9.98 26.61 -3.76
C LEU A 39 10.25 26.22 -5.22
N TYR A 40 10.81 27.18 -5.96
CA TYR A 40 11.21 27.01 -7.35
C TYR A 40 12.18 25.82 -7.51
N LYS A 41 11.91 25.00 -8.53
CA LYS A 41 12.68 23.80 -8.94
C LYS A 41 14.04 24.14 -9.58
N LYS A 42 14.38 25.42 -9.69
CA LYS A 42 15.40 25.95 -10.60
C LYS A 42 16.62 26.46 -9.81
N SER A 43 17.54 25.57 -9.40
CA SER A 43 18.85 26.00 -8.86
C SER A 43 19.89 24.89 -8.63
N PHE A 44 19.54 23.60 -8.66
CA PHE A 44 20.51 22.54 -8.31
C PHE A 44 21.50 22.16 -9.42
N GLU A 45 21.20 22.47 -10.69
CA GLU A 45 22.09 22.17 -11.81
C GLU A 45 23.27 23.16 -11.83
N GLU A 46 23.05 24.48 -11.69
CA GLU A 46 24.15 25.46 -11.74
C GLU A 46 25.13 25.40 -10.55
N VAL A 47 24.71 24.93 -9.37
CA VAL A 47 25.57 24.87 -8.16
C VAL A 47 26.46 23.62 -8.12
N PHE A 48 26.06 22.54 -8.80
CA PHE A 48 26.71 21.22 -8.69
C PHE A 48 27.29 20.69 -10.02
N VAL A 49 27.38 21.54 -11.05
CA VAL A 49 28.13 21.21 -12.28
C VAL A 49 29.64 21.29 -11.98
N ASP A 50 30.29 20.13 -12.09
CA ASP A 50 31.72 19.94 -12.41
C ASP A 50 32.82 20.33 -11.40
N LYS A 51 32.58 20.21 -10.09
CA LYS A 51 33.69 19.95 -9.16
C LYS A 51 33.29 18.86 -8.18
N GLU A 52 33.87 17.68 -8.33
CA GLU A 52 34.05 16.78 -7.18
C GLU A 52 34.75 17.62 -6.10
N PHE A 53 34.00 18.04 -5.08
CA PHE A 53 34.51 18.85 -3.96
C PHE A 53 35.43 18.04 -3.03
N GLU A 54 35.97 16.93 -3.53
CA GLU A 54 36.82 16.04 -2.76
C GLU A 54 38.18 16.69 -2.46
N GLU A 55 38.68 17.62 -3.27
CA GLU A 55 39.94 18.32 -2.99
C GLU A 55 39.74 19.77 -2.55
N ILE A 56 39.36 19.96 -1.27
CA ILE A 56 39.67 21.22 -0.59
C ILE A 56 41.17 21.23 -0.35
N ASP A 57 41.92 21.95 -1.17
CA ASP A 57 43.34 22.21 -0.96
C ASP A 57 43.50 23.18 0.23
N ILE A 58 44.00 22.66 1.34
CA ILE A 58 44.27 23.43 2.56
C ILE A 58 45.76 23.75 2.56
N PRO A 59 46.17 24.96 2.16
CA PRO A 59 47.58 25.31 2.15
C PRO A 59 48.14 25.28 3.57
N LEU A 60 49.27 24.58 3.76
CA LEU A 60 50.10 24.69 4.95
C LEU A 60 50.71 26.10 4.99
N GLN A 61 49.98 27.07 5.52
CA GLN A 61 50.52 28.42 5.76
C GLN A 61 51.48 28.39 6.94
N ARG A 62 52.77 28.17 6.65
CA ARG A 62 53.88 28.31 7.58
C ARG A 62 54.40 29.75 7.51
N ASN A 63 53.68 30.68 8.13
CA ASN A 63 54.05 32.10 8.17
C ASN A 63 54.62 32.42 9.56
N ILE A 64 55.73 31.78 9.92
CA ILE A 64 56.44 32.03 11.17
C ILE A 64 57.70 32.83 10.83
N ASP A 65 57.76 34.06 11.33
CA ASP A 65 58.98 34.87 11.26
C ASP A 65 59.92 34.43 12.39
N PHE A 66 60.73 33.41 12.12
CA PHE A 66 61.67 32.84 13.07
C PHE A 66 62.69 33.87 13.58
N ALA A 67 63.03 34.86 12.76
CA ALA A 67 63.96 35.93 13.11
C ALA A 67 63.37 36.94 14.09
N LEU A 68 62.05 37.13 14.07
CA LEU A 68 61.33 37.93 15.06
C LEU A 68 61.18 37.21 16.41
N TYR A 69 61.14 35.88 16.40
CA TYR A 69 60.82 35.05 17.57
C TYR A 69 62.06 34.64 18.39
N ASP A 70 63.16 34.26 17.74
CA ASP A 70 64.48 34.07 18.37
C ASP A 70 65.58 34.13 17.30
N LYS A 71 66.09 35.34 17.06
CA LYS A 71 67.14 35.60 16.06
C LYS A 71 68.38 34.72 16.26
N GLN A 72 68.82 34.51 17.50
CA GLN A 72 70.04 33.75 17.78
C GLN A 72 69.86 32.26 17.51
N LEU A 73 68.69 31.70 17.85
CA LEU A 73 68.38 30.32 17.49
C LEU A 73 68.27 30.20 15.97
N ASN A 74 67.59 31.10 15.29
CA ASN A 74 67.44 31.04 13.84
C ASN A 74 68.80 31.09 13.11
N GLU A 75 69.69 31.99 13.52
CA GLU A 75 71.07 32.05 12.98
C GLU A 75 71.82 30.73 13.19
N LEU A 76 71.69 30.09 14.36
CA LEU A 76 72.28 28.77 14.60
C LEU A 76 71.71 27.70 13.65
N LEU A 77 70.39 27.66 13.45
CA LEU A 77 69.76 26.68 12.55
C LEU A 77 70.09 26.94 11.08
N ASP A 78 70.32 28.20 10.70
CA ASP A 78 70.86 28.56 9.37
C ASP A 78 72.27 27.98 9.17
N THR A 79 73.13 28.02 10.18
CA THR A 79 74.46 27.35 10.09
C THR A 79 74.38 25.83 9.97
N PHE A 80 73.24 25.24 10.36
CA PHE A 80 72.96 23.81 10.19
C PHE A 80 72.32 23.48 8.83
N GLU A 81 72.11 24.49 7.97
CA GLU A 81 71.44 24.36 6.67
C GLU A 81 70.07 23.67 6.82
N MET A 82 69.31 24.04 7.85
CA MET A 82 67.97 23.49 8.09
C MET A 82 66.92 24.17 7.21
N ASP A 83 66.00 23.39 6.68
CA ASP A 83 64.85 23.94 5.96
C ASP A 83 63.82 24.56 6.94
N GLU A 84 62.87 25.33 6.40
CA GLU A 84 61.85 26.01 7.22
C GLU A 84 60.98 25.03 8.03
N SER A 85 60.76 23.80 7.54
CA SER A 85 60.03 22.76 8.27
C SER A 85 60.83 22.25 9.46
N GLU A 86 62.13 22.05 9.28
CA GLU A 86 63.05 21.61 10.32
C GLU A 86 63.19 22.68 11.39
N LYS A 87 63.34 23.95 10.98
CA LYS A 87 63.35 25.10 11.89
C LYS A 87 62.06 25.17 12.71
N GLU A 88 60.90 25.07 12.07
CA GLU A 88 59.60 25.09 12.75
C GLU A 88 59.52 24.02 13.84
N PHE A 89 59.99 22.80 13.55
CA PHE A 89 59.98 21.73 14.54
C PHE A 89 60.97 21.97 15.68
N VAL A 90 62.16 22.52 15.40
CA VAL A 90 63.12 22.89 16.47
C VAL A 90 62.54 23.97 17.37
N PHE A 91 61.90 25.00 16.81
CA PHE A 91 61.22 26.03 17.59
C PHE A 91 60.07 25.44 18.43
N TYR A 92 59.33 24.47 17.88
CA TYR A 92 58.30 23.76 18.63
C TYR A 92 58.87 22.95 19.81
N ILE A 93 60.01 22.26 19.62
CA ILE A 93 60.72 21.57 20.70
C ILE A 93 61.24 22.57 21.73
N LYS A 94 61.75 23.74 21.31
CA LYS A 94 62.15 24.82 22.22
C LYS A 94 60.99 25.21 23.13
N GLU A 95 59.81 25.48 22.56
CA GLU A 95 58.62 25.79 23.35
C GLU A 95 58.31 24.64 24.33
N ALA A 96 58.38 23.39 23.84
CA ALA A 96 58.17 22.18 24.63
C ALA A 96 59.04 22.11 25.89
N VAL A 97 60.31 22.48 25.81
CA VAL A 97 61.28 22.29 26.90
C VAL A 97 61.50 23.53 27.77
N THR A 98 61.09 24.70 27.29
CA THR A 98 61.29 25.98 27.99
C THR A 98 60.02 26.48 28.70
N SER A 99 58.84 25.98 28.33
CA SER A 99 57.57 26.42 28.94
C SER A 99 57.40 25.93 30.38
N SER A 100 57.10 26.85 31.31
CA SER A 100 56.80 26.53 32.72
C SER A 100 55.42 25.92 32.92
N ASP A 101 54.47 26.19 32.02
CA ASP A 101 53.04 25.97 32.24
C ASP A 101 52.62 24.49 32.17
N MET A 102 53.53 23.64 31.70
CA MET A 102 53.28 22.21 31.45
C MET A 102 54.31 21.30 32.13
N ALA A 103 55.03 21.81 33.14
CA ALA A 103 56.02 21.03 33.87
C ALA A 103 55.39 20.10 34.91
N SER A 104 55.82 18.83 34.92
CA SER A 104 55.71 18.00 36.13
C SER A 104 56.85 18.37 37.09
N ASP A 105 56.67 18.12 38.40
CA ASP A 105 57.67 18.41 39.43
C ASP A 105 59.02 17.70 39.19
N THR A 106 59.06 16.72 38.29
CA THR A 106 60.23 15.89 37.97
C THR A 106 60.91 16.24 36.65
N ASP A 107 60.29 17.05 35.78
CA ASP A 107 60.86 17.37 34.47
C ASP A 107 61.72 18.61 34.53
N LYS A 108 62.98 18.50 34.08
CA LYS A 108 63.86 19.67 33.94
C LYS A 108 63.28 20.65 32.93
N ILE A 109 63.10 21.89 33.35
CA ILE A 109 62.76 23.04 32.50
C ILE A 109 64.07 23.72 32.11
N TRP A 110 64.26 23.99 30.83
CA TRP A 110 65.46 24.66 30.32
C TRP A 110 65.19 26.14 30.09
N SER A 111 66.19 27.00 30.30
CA SER A 111 66.09 28.37 29.79
C SER A 111 66.25 28.37 28.27
N GLN A 112 65.82 29.46 27.63
CA GLN A 112 66.01 29.61 26.19
C GLN A 112 67.50 29.62 25.79
N ASP A 113 68.35 30.18 26.64
CA ASP A 113 69.80 30.21 26.44
C ASP A 113 70.39 28.80 26.58
N ASP A 114 70.00 28.06 27.61
CA ASP A 114 70.44 26.67 27.81
C ASP A 114 70.06 25.80 26.60
N PHE A 115 68.85 25.94 26.07
CA PHE A 115 68.41 25.20 24.90
C PHE A 115 69.31 25.47 23.69
N ARG A 116 69.64 26.74 23.40
CA ARG A 116 70.53 27.10 22.29
C ARG A 116 71.94 26.54 22.48
N ASP A 117 72.50 26.65 23.69
CA ASP A 117 73.83 26.13 24.00
C ASP A 117 73.89 24.61 23.89
N ILE A 118 72.83 23.90 24.29
CA ILE A 118 72.70 22.46 24.10
C ILE A 118 72.72 22.10 22.60
N LEU A 119 71.90 22.75 21.78
CA LEU A 119 71.88 22.48 20.33
C LEU A 119 73.24 22.73 19.68
N LYS A 120 73.92 23.81 20.06
CA LYS A 120 75.27 24.14 19.59
C LYS A 120 76.28 23.05 19.98
N ASN A 121 76.23 22.56 21.21
CA ASN A 121 77.11 21.51 21.71
C ASN A 121 76.82 20.12 21.11
N LEU A 122 75.56 19.84 20.80
CA LEU A 122 75.14 18.60 20.14
C LEU A 122 75.65 18.51 18.69
N GLY A 123 75.71 19.65 18.00
CA GLY A 123 76.07 19.75 16.58
C GLY A 123 75.00 19.22 15.63
N VAL A 124 75.06 19.64 14.36
CA VAL A 124 74.03 19.38 13.33
C VAL A 124 73.61 17.91 13.23
N VAL A 125 74.55 16.96 13.32
CA VAL A 125 74.27 15.53 13.17
C VAL A 125 73.33 15.03 14.27
N ASN A 126 73.53 15.45 15.52
CA ASN A 126 72.70 15.00 16.63
C ASN A 126 71.40 15.80 16.72
N VAL A 127 71.39 17.08 16.33
CA VAL A 127 70.14 17.84 16.21
C VAL A 127 69.23 17.25 15.13
N ARG A 128 69.77 16.81 13.98
CA ARG A 128 68.97 16.10 12.97
C ARG A 128 68.41 14.75 13.46
N LYS A 129 69.08 14.05 14.38
CA LYS A 129 68.51 12.86 15.04
C LYS A 129 67.33 13.24 15.94
N LEU A 130 67.46 14.33 16.70
CA LEU A 130 66.42 14.84 17.61
C LEU A 130 65.12 15.20 16.86
N ILE A 131 65.23 15.79 15.66
CA ILE A 131 64.06 16.15 14.82
C ILE A 131 63.68 15.10 13.78
N GLY A 132 64.43 14.00 13.68
CA GLY A 132 64.16 12.90 12.73
C GLY A 132 62.73 12.35 12.79
N PRO A 133 62.11 12.19 13.99
CA PRO A 133 60.73 11.71 14.15
C PRO A 133 59.66 12.79 13.87
N LYS A 134 59.70 13.43 12.69
CA LYS A 134 58.81 14.55 12.34
C LYS A 134 57.35 14.16 12.00
N SER A 135 56.98 12.89 12.07
CA SER A 135 55.64 12.42 11.65
C SER A 135 54.52 13.06 12.48
N ASN A 136 54.66 13.06 13.81
CA ASN A 136 53.73 13.71 14.73
C ASN A 136 53.62 15.22 14.45
N PHE A 137 54.76 15.89 14.30
CA PHE A 137 54.80 17.32 14.00
C PHE A 137 54.12 17.67 12.67
N ASN A 138 54.40 16.90 11.61
CA ASN A 138 53.75 17.09 10.31
C ASN A 138 52.23 16.92 10.39
N ALA A 139 51.75 15.91 11.13
CA ALA A 139 50.32 15.70 11.35
C ALA A 139 49.69 16.87 12.14
N LEU A 140 50.37 17.35 13.19
CA LEU A 140 49.99 18.54 13.97
C LEU A 140 49.88 19.79 13.08
N SER A 141 50.87 20.06 12.22
CA SER A 141 50.84 21.22 11.32
C SER A 141 49.66 21.14 10.34
N ARG A 142 49.32 19.96 9.81
CA ARG A 142 48.16 19.76 8.92
C ARG A 142 46.85 20.06 9.63
N VAL A 143 46.66 19.54 10.84
CA VAL A 143 45.40 19.76 11.58
C VAL A 143 45.26 21.23 12.00
N ARG A 144 46.34 21.89 12.44
CA ARG A 144 46.32 23.34 12.74
C ARG A 144 45.89 24.17 11.54
N ALA A 145 46.42 23.86 10.35
CA ALA A 145 46.03 24.54 9.12
C ALA A 145 44.54 24.32 8.80
N ALA A 146 44.05 23.09 8.89
CA ALA A 146 42.64 22.77 8.64
C ALA A 146 41.69 23.46 9.64
N ILE A 147 42.01 23.42 10.94
CA ILE A 147 41.22 24.08 11.99
C ILE A 147 41.16 25.60 11.76
N LYS A 148 42.26 26.23 11.34
CA LYS A 148 42.30 27.68 11.04
C LYS A 148 41.33 28.08 9.93
N SER A 149 41.02 27.17 9.01
CA SER A 149 40.10 27.41 7.88
C SER A 149 38.63 27.22 8.23
N VAL A 150 38.29 26.57 9.36
CA VAL A 150 36.90 26.31 9.77
C VAL A 150 36.20 27.61 10.16
N LYS A 151 34.99 27.84 9.63
CA LYS A 151 34.22 29.08 9.86
C LYS A 151 33.25 28.97 11.04
N SER A 152 32.70 27.78 11.28
CA SER A 152 31.77 27.50 12.37
C SER A 152 32.46 27.70 13.72
N ILE A 153 32.04 28.70 14.48
CA ILE A 153 32.62 29.04 15.79
C ILE A 153 32.52 27.84 16.74
N TYR A 154 31.36 27.19 16.79
CA TYR A 154 31.14 26.03 17.66
C TYR A 154 32.06 24.85 17.30
N ALA A 155 32.18 24.55 16.00
CA ALA A 155 33.05 23.47 15.55
C ALA A 155 34.53 23.81 15.80
N LEU A 156 34.91 25.07 15.56
CA LEU A 156 36.26 25.58 15.81
C LEU A 156 36.66 25.44 17.29
N GLU A 157 35.78 25.82 18.21
CA GLU A 157 36.03 25.68 19.66
C GLU A 157 36.23 24.21 20.06
N LYS A 158 35.40 23.31 19.54
CA LYS A 158 35.49 21.87 19.85
C LYS A 158 36.75 21.24 19.27
N LEU A 159 37.10 21.55 18.02
CA LEU A 159 38.34 21.10 17.38
C LEU A 159 39.57 21.61 18.12
N ARG A 160 39.58 22.89 18.54
CA ARG A 160 40.69 23.46 19.31
C ARG A 160 40.85 22.79 20.67
N SER A 161 39.75 22.60 21.39
CA SER A 161 39.79 21.91 22.69
C SER A 161 40.35 20.48 22.57
N GLN A 162 39.96 19.73 21.54
CA GLN A 162 40.52 18.41 21.27
C GLN A 162 42.00 18.48 20.86
N LEU A 163 42.36 19.42 19.99
CA LEU A 163 43.75 19.64 19.59
C LEU A 163 44.63 19.94 20.80
N ASP A 164 44.22 20.86 21.66
CA ASP A 164 44.98 21.29 22.85
C ASP A 164 45.28 20.09 23.78
N ASN A 165 44.34 19.15 23.92
CA ASN A 165 44.54 17.95 24.72
C ASN A 165 45.62 17.03 24.12
N TYR A 166 45.55 16.75 22.81
CA TYR A 166 46.55 15.93 22.13
C TYR A 166 47.91 16.61 22.05
N GLU A 167 47.90 17.92 21.81
CA GLU A 167 49.08 18.74 21.71
C GLU A 167 49.82 18.79 23.06
N ARG A 168 49.10 19.02 24.17
CA ARG A 168 49.70 19.00 25.50
C ARG A 168 50.40 17.67 25.81
N ALA A 169 49.77 16.54 25.49
CA ALA A 169 50.36 15.23 25.71
C ALA A 169 51.64 15.05 24.86
N TYR A 170 51.57 15.41 23.58
CA TYR A 170 52.73 15.39 22.68
C TYR A 170 53.87 16.30 23.17
N PHE A 171 53.54 17.49 23.66
CA PHE A 171 54.47 18.47 24.19
C PHE A 171 55.23 17.96 25.43
N ILE A 172 54.53 17.27 26.34
CA ILE A 172 55.14 16.62 27.52
C ILE A 172 56.10 15.51 27.09
N ASP A 173 55.71 14.68 26.12
CA ASP A 173 56.55 13.58 25.63
C ASP A 173 57.79 14.10 24.89
N LEU A 174 57.65 15.17 24.09
CA LEU A 174 58.80 15.85 23.48
C LEU A 174 59.79 16.36 24.53
N ARG A 175 59.30 16.91 25.64
CA ARG A 175 60.15 17.35 26.75
C ARG A 175 60.92 16.19 27.37
N LYS A 176 60.24 15.08 27.68
CA LYS A 176 60.87 13.88 28.23
C LYS A 176 61.92 13.31 27.28
N ALA A 177 61.59 13.22 25.99
CA ALA A 177 62.50 12.72 24.97
C ALA A 177 63.73 13.62 24.82
N PHE A 178 63.55 14.95 24.87
CA PHE A 178 64.66 15.89 24.87
C PHE A 178 65.57 15.72 26.09
N ASN A 179 64.99 15.68 27.30
CA ASN A 179 65.75 15.48 28.54
C ASN A 179 66.56 14.17 28.50
N ALA A 180 65.92 13.06 28.13
CA ALA A 180 66.60 11.77 28.01
C ALA A 180 67.71 11.78 26.94
N PHE A 181 67.49 12.45 25.80
CA PHE A 181 68.49 12.57 24.74
C PHE A 181 69.70 13.41 25.17
N VAL A 182 69.47 14.48 25.91
CA VAL A 182 70.53 15.33 26.46
C VAL A 182 71.35 14.58 27.51
N ASP A 183 70.71 13.75 28.33
CA ASP A 183 71.38 12.98 29.38
C ASP A 183 72.06 11.69 28.88
N ASP A 184 71.78 11.23 27.65
CA ASP A 184 72.46 10.07 27.07
C ASP A 184 73.88 10.42 26.58
N ASP A 185 74.90 9.78 27.17
CA ASP A 185 76.31 9.90 26.77
C ASP A 185 76.56 9.54 25.29
N LYS A 186 75.73 8.65 24.72
CA LYS A 186 75.83 8.19 23.32
C LYS A 186 74.91 8.94 22.37
N LYS A 187 74.12 9.91 22.86
CA LYS A 187 73.16 10.70 22.08
C LYS A 187 72.30 9.83 21.16
N ARG A 188 71.76 8.73 21.71
CA ARG A 188 70.79 7.90 21.01
C ARG A 188 69.42 8.48 21.30
N TYR A 189 68.74 8.90 20.25
CA TYR A 189 67.36 9.33 20.38
C TYR A 189 66.48 8.09 20.49
N ASP A 190 65.73 7.99 21.58
CA ASP A 190 64.78 6.92 21.81
C ASP A 190 63.38 7.38 21.39
N ASN A 191 62.99 6.99 20.16
CA ASN A 191 61.66 7.27 19.64
C ASN A 191 60.53 6.65 20.48
N SER A 192 60.80 5.67 21.35
CA SER A 192 59.76 5.06 22.18
C SER A 192 59.28 5.96 23.32
N ILE A 193 60.03 7.02 23.65
CA ILE A 193 59.64 8.01 24.66
C ILE A 193 58.51 8.89 24.15
N VAL A 194 58.50 9.17 22.83
CA VAL A 194 57.43 9.95 22.20
C VAL A 194 56.36 9.01 21.70
N GLY A 195 55.16 9.10 22.28
CA GLY A 195 54.01 8.35 21.77
C GLY A 195 53.73 8.61 20.28
N ASP A 196 53.06 7.68 19.61
CA ASP A 196 52.54 7.92 18.27
C ASP A 196 51.22 8.71 18.35
N TYR A 197 51.30 10.01 18.09
CA TYR A 197 50.16 10.93 18.08
C TYR A 197 49.59 11.14 16.66
N THR A 198 50.21 10.55 15.63
CA THR A 198 49.81 10.77 14.23
C THR A 198 48.35 10.37 14.01
N PHE A 199 47.91 9.25 14.59
CA PHE A 199 46.53 8.78 14.50
C PHE A 199 45.53 9.82 15.05
N ASN A 200 45.82 10.44 16.20
CA ASN A 200 44.95 11.43 16.83
C ASN A 200 44.88 12.71 15.98
N PHE A 201 46.03 13.23 15.55
CA PHE A 201 46.09 14.41 14.70
C PHE A 201 45.47 14.18 13.33
N ASP A 202 45.68 13.01 12.71
CA ASP A 202 45.08 12.67 11.41
C ASP A 202 43.57 12.45 11.51
N THR A 203 43.08 11.93 12.63
CA THR A 203 41.63 11.83 12.90
C THR A 203 41.02 13.23 12.99
N LEU A 204 41.61 14.11 13.78
CA LEU A 204 41.13 15.48 13.94
C LEU A 204 41.25 16.30 12.65
N TYR A 205 42.31 16.09 11.87
CA TYR A 205 42.46 16.65 10.52
C TYR A 205 41.33 16.22 9.58
N LYS A 206 40.97 14.92 9.58
CA LYS A 206 39.85 14.41 8.79
C LYS A 206 38.53 15.07 9.21
N GLU A 207 38.26 15.19 10.51
CA GLU A 207 37.05 15.85 11.01
C GLU A 207 36.97 17.32 10.58
N ALA A 208 38.06 18.08 10.75
CA ALA A 208 38.14 19.45 10.26
C ALA A 208 37.89 19.55 8.75
N ARG A 209 38.47 18.64 7.96
CA ARG A 209 38.25 18.58 6.51
C ARG A 209 36.79 18.29 6.15
N TYR A 210 36.13 17.36 6.85
CA TYR A 210 34.72 17.09 6.63
C TYR A 210 33.86 18.32 6.92
N ILE A 211 34.13 19.05 8.01
CA ILE A 211 33.43 20.30 8.32
C ILE A 211 33.61 21.32 7.19
N LEU A 212 34.83 21.49 6.68
CA LEU A 212 35.09 22.39 5.55
C LEU A 212 34.32 22.01 4.28
N ILE A 213 34.22 20.72 3.98
CA ILE A 213 33.40 20.20 2.86
C ILE A 213 31.95 20.59 3.06
N PHE A 214 31.40 20.36 4.25
CA PHE A 214 30.03 20.72 4.56
C PHE A 214 29.79 22.23 4.50
N GLU A 215 30.65 23.06 5.09
CA GLU A 215 30.55 24.52 5.06
C GLU A 215 30.58 25.03 3.60
N SER A 216 31.48 24.52 2.78
CA SER A 216 31.57 24.89 1.36
C SER A 216 30.29 24.53 0.59
N CYS A 217 29.71 23.36 0.88
CA CYS A 217 28.44 22.96 0.29
C CYS A 217 27.29 23.85 0.77
N TYR A 218 27.21 24.07 2.08
CA TYR A 218 26.13 24.82 2.72
C TYR A 218 26.07 26.28 2.24
N GLU A 219 27.22 26.96 2.14
CA GLU A 219 27.31 28.35 1.68
C GLU A 219 26.85 28.54 0.22
N LYS A 220 27.03 27.52 -0.63
CA LYS A 220 26.64 27.58 -2.04
C LYS A 220 25.17 27.26 -2.27
N LEU A 221 24.50 26.69 -1.27
CA LEU A 221 23.08 26.40 -1.38
C LEU A 221 22.25 27.70 -1.28
N PRO A 222 21.17 27.82 -2.08
CA PRO A 222 20.19 28.88 -1.88
C PRO A 222 19.63 28.87 -0.45
N SER A 223 19.23 30.04 0.06
CA SER A 223 18.73 30.20 1.42
C SER A 223 17.58 29.25 1.76
N GLU A 224 16.72 28.94 0.79
CA GLU A 224 15.61 28.04 1.04
C GLU A 224 16.06 26.58 1.24
N ARG A 225 17.17 26.17 0.64
CA ARG A 225 17.75 24.83 0.81
C ARG A 225 18.56 24.73 2.10
N GLN A 226 19.22 25.81 2.53
CA GLN A 226 19.83 25.90 3.85
C GLN A 226 18.80 25.64 4.97
N ILE A 227 17.60 26.23 4.85
CA ILE A 227 16.48 25.97 5.78
C ILE A 227 16.09 24.49 5.81
N ILE A 228 16.18 23.76 4.69
CA ILE A 228 15.88 22.33 4.63
C ILE A 228 16.92 21.53 5.43
N ILE A 229 18.21 21.85 5.30
CA ILE A 229 19.28 21.26 6.11
C ILE A 229 19.07 21.57 7.59
N ASP A 230 18.73 22.81 7.94
CA ASP A 230 18.47 23.19 9.33
C ASP A 230 17.28 22.44 9.94
N LYS A 231 16.23 22.16 9.16
CA LYS A 231 15.11 21.32 9.59
C LYS A 231 15.58 19.88 9.86
N MET A 232 16.44 19.32 9.02
CA MET A 232 17.01 17.99 9.25
C MET A 232 17.93 17.97 10.47
N ARG A 233 18.78 18.98 10.63
CA ARG A 233 19.63 19.18 11.81
C ARG A 233 18.79 19.14 13.07
N LYS A 234 17.72 19.94 13.14
CA LYS A 234 16.79 19.94 14.29
C LYS A 234 16.25 18.56 14.63
N ILE A 235 15.92 17.73 13.65
CA ILE A 235 15.44 16.36 13.89
C ILE A 235 16.55 15.47 14.47
N LEU A 236 17.77 15.55 13.93
CA LEU A 236 18.89 14.71 14.34
C LEU A 236 19.49 15.13 15.69
N THR A 237 19.37 16.40 16.06
CA THR A 237 19.88 16.96 17.32
C THR A 237 18.84 16.97 18.45
N ASP A 238 17.58 16.66 18.16
CA ASP A 238 16.52 16.62 19.18
C ASP A 238 16.62 15.33 20.02
N ALA A 239 16.94 15.46 21.30
CA ALA A 239 17.13 14.34 22.22
C ALA A 239 15.83 13.63 22.63
N ASP A 240 14.64 14.18 22.34
CA ASP A 240 13.36 13.54 22.63
C ASP A 240 12.94 12.56 21.53
N ILE A 241 13.36 12.80 20.28
CA ILE A 241 13.09 11.91 19.15
C ILE A 241 14.00 10.67 19.28
N GLY A 242 13.42 9.46 19.21
CA GLY A 242 14.22 8.22 19.17
C GLY A 242 14.88 7.80 20.48
N ARG A 243 14.59 8.49 21.60
CA ARG A 243 15.19 8.19 22.91
C ARG A 243 14.85 6.78 23.38
N THR A 244 13.60 6.36 23.22
CA THR A 244 13.11 5.05 23.65
C THR A 244 13.76 3.91 22.84
N GLU A 245 14.04 4.17 21.57
CA GLU A 245 14.67 3.23 20.63
C GLU A 245 16.20 3.20 20.78
N GLY A 246 16.78 4.10 21.57
CA GLY A 246 18.23 4.24 21.73
C GLY A 246 18.93 4.81 20.50
N TYR A 247 18.22 5.56 19.64
CA TYR A 247 18.84 6.20 18.49
C TYR A 247 19.75 7.34 18.91
N ARG A 248 20.89 7.46 18.21
CA ARG A 248 21.88 8.51 18.42
C ARG A 248 21.25 9.89 18.31
N THR A 249 21.65 10.77 19.21
CA THR A 249 21.37 12.20 19.13
C THR A 249 22.68 12.89 18.83
N TYR A 250 22.71 13.58 17.70
CA TYR A 250 23.90 14.31 17.27
C TYR A 250 23.95 15.66 17.98
N ASP A 251 25.15 16.14 18.32
CA ASP A 251 25.33 17.57 18.52
C ASP A 251 25.63 18.29 17.18
N ASN A 252 25.69 19.62 17.19
CA ASN A 252 25.93 20.40 15.97
C ASN A 252 27.27 20.05 15.31
N TYR A 253 28.29 19.72 16.11
CA TYR A 253 29.62 19.37 15.60
C TYR A 253 29.58 18.00 14.91
N GLU A 254 28.99 17.00 15.57
CA GLU A 254 28.87 15.67 15.00
C GLU A 254 28.00 15.67 13.73
N PHE A 255 26.96 16.49 13.69
CA PHE A 255 26.15 16.71 12.49
C PHE A 255 26.99 17.27 11.33
N ASP A 256 27.75 18.35 11.57
CA ASP A 256 28.57 18.99 10.53
C ASP A 256 29.64 18.03 9.99
N VAL A 257 30.29 17.26 10.88
CA VAL A 257 31.24 16.21 10.50
C VAL A 257 30.56 15.12 9.67
N LEU A 258 29.37 14.66 10.08
CA LEU A 258 28.64 13.61 9.37
C LEU A 258 28.21 14.05 7.97
N PHE A 259 27.66 15.25 7.85
CA PHE A 259 27.27 15.80 6.55
C PHE A 259 28.50 16.03 5.66
N GLY A 260 29.62 16.45 6.23
CA GLY A 260 30.89 16.50 5.51
C GLY A 260 31.35 15.15 4.98
N LYS A 261 31.18 14.08 5.77
CA LYS A 261 31.49 12.69 5.37
C LYS A 261 30.60 12.17 4.23
N LEU A 262 29.33 12.60 4.18
CA LEU A 262 28.41 12.26 3.09
C LEU A 262 28.89 12.83 1.74
N GLY A 263 29.60 13.95 1.76
CA GLY A 263 30.05 14.61 0.54
C GLY A 263 28.95 15.38 -0.18
N SER A 264 29.35 16.27 -1.09
CA SER A 264 28.45 17.22 -1.76
C SER A 264 27.32 16.57 -2.54
N THR A 265 27.62 15.52 -3.31
CA THR A 265 26.66 14.80 -4.17
C THR A 265 25.58 14.12 -3.33
N THR A 266 25.97 13.42 -2.26
CA THR A 266 25.04 12.72 -1.38
C THR A 266 24.18 13.69 -0.57
N ILE A 267 24.76 14.79 -0.08
CA ILE A 267 24.00 15.86 0.60
C ILE A 267 22.91 16.40 -0.32
N LYS A 268 23.24 16.67 -1.59
CA LYS A 268 22.27 17.14 -2.59
C LYS A 268 21.08 16.20 -2.70
N ASP A 269 21.31 14.92 -2.93
CA ASP A 269 20.25 13.91 -3.09
C ASP A 269 19.37 13.81 -1.83
N ILE A 270 20.00 13.76 -0.64
CA ILE A 270 19.29 13.72 0.64
C ILE A 270 18.40 14.95 0.81
N VAL A 271 18.92 16.15 0.51
CA VAL A 271 18.17 17.41 0.59
C VAL A 271 16.98 17.42 -0.38
N GLU A 272 17.14 16.91 -1.60
CA GLU A 272 16.05 16.84 -2.58
C GLU A 272 14.93 15.88 -2.15
N ILE A 273 15.28 14.68 -1.67
CA ILE A 273 14.31 13.71 -1.15
C ILE A 273 13.59 14.29 0.07
N PHE A 274 14.34 14.85 1.02
CA PHE A 274 13.77 15.45 2.22
C PHE A 274 12.84 16.63 1.90
N LEU A 275 13.23 17.48 0.93
CA LEU A 275 12.40 18.57 0.45
C LEU A 275 11.09 18.05 -0.17
N LYS A 276 11.14 17.04 -1.03
CA LYS A 276 9.94 16.45 -1.64
C LYS A 276 8.96 15.94 -0.58
N ASN A 277 9.48 15.28 0.46
CA ASN A 277 8.68 14.80 1.58
C ASN A 277 8.07 15.97 2.39
N LEU A 278 8.85 17.01 2.69
CA LEU A 278 8.33 18.20 3.37
C LEU A 278 7.24 18.91 2.56
N GLN A 279 7.39 18.99 1.24
CA GLN A 279 6.39 19.59 0.35
C GLN A 279 5.06 18.84 0.41
N ILE A 280 5.08 17.50 0.34
CA ILE A 280 3.83 16.72 0.41
C ILE A 280 3.20 16.77 1.80
N ILE A 281 4.00 16.78 2.88
CA ILE A 281 3.53 16.99 4.25
C ILE A 281 2.78 18.32 4.37
N GLU A 282 3.35 19.40 3.87
CA GLU A 282 2.74 20.73 3.90
C GLU A 282 1.50 20.83 3.01
N THR A 283 1.53 20.17 1.84
CA THR A 283 0.38 20.08 0.94
C THR A 283 -0.78 19.32 1.56
N ALA A 284 -0.50 18.20 2.24
CA ALA A 284 -1.50 17.46 3.02
C ALA A 284 -2.07 18.33 4.14
N ARG A 285 -1.23 19.03 4.90
CA ARG A 285 -1.67 19.95 5.96
C ARG A 285 -2.63 21.01 5.41
N MET A 286 -2.28 21.68 4.32
CA MET A 286 -3.14 22.70 3.70
C MET A 286 -4.50 22.13 3.25
N GLN A 287 -4.54 20.90 2.74
CA GLN A 287 -5.82 20.27 2.38
C GLN A 287 -6.65 19.91 3.62
N ILE A 288 -6.03 19.39 4.66
CA ILE A 288 -6.70 19.11 5.94
C ILE A 288 -7.25 20.41 6.53
N ASP A 289 -6.50 21.50 6.45
CA ASP A 289 -6.91 22.81 6.95
C ASP A 289 -8.17 23.35 6.28
N ASN A 290 -8.38 22.99 5.01
CA ASN A 290 -9.55 23.36 4.22
C ASN A 290 -10.79 22.51 4.51
N ILE A 291 -10.70 21.48 5.35
CA ILE A 291 -11.85 20.66 5.73
C ILE A 291 -12.80 21.47 6.61
N TYR A 292 -14.04 21.61 6.15
CA TYR A 292 -15.07 22.37 6.87
C TYR A 292 -15.61 21.62 8.11
N MET A 293 -15.68 20.29 8.06
CA MET A 293 -16.17 19.48 9.18
C MET A 293 -15.07 19.34 10.26
N SER A 294 -15.26 19.99 11.41
CA SER A 294 -14.25 20.06 12.46
C SER A 294 -13.84 18.69 12.99
N ASP A 295 -14.78 17.77 13.16
CA ASP A 295 -14.50 16.40 13.63
C ASP A 295 -13.64 15.60 12.63
N ARG A 296 -13.86 15.79 11.32
CA ARG A 296 -13.03 15.20 10.24
C ARG A 296 -11.63 15.81 10.23
N LYS A 297 -11.55 17.13 10.35
CA LYS A 297 -10.31 17.88 10.41
C LYS A 297 -9.45 17.40 11.59
N ASP A 298 -10.02 17.35 12.80
CA ASP A 298 -9.32 16.93 14.02
C ASP A 298 -8.79 15.48 13.94
N ILE A 299 -9.50 14.58 13.25
CA ILE A 299 -9.03 13.20 13.02
C ILE A 299 -7.81 13.21 12.10
N LEU A 300 -7.87 13.90 10.96
CA LEU A 300 -6.77 13.92 10.00
C LEU A 300 -5.56 14.72 10.50
N GLU A 301 -5.76 15.75 11.31
CA GLU A 301 -4.66 16.46 11.98
C GLU A 301 -3.90 15.56 12.95
N ARG A 302 -4.61 14.75 13.75
CA ARG A 302 -3.97 13.75 14.62
C ARG A 302 -3.20 12.70 13.82
N LYS A 303 -3.75 12.23 12.70
CA LYS A 303 -3.04 11.32 11.78
C LYS A 303 -1.80 11.98 11.18
N LEU A 304 -1.90 13.21 10.71
CA LEU A 304 -0.76 13.98 10.19
C LEU A 304 0.34 14.12 11.25
N ALA A 305 -0.03 14.46 12.49
CA ALA A 305 0.91 14.58 13.60
C ALA A 305 1.61 13.25 13.91
N ALA A 306 0.86 12.14 13.94
CA ALA A 306 1.41 10.80 14.14
C ALA A 306 2.39 10.41 13.01
N TYR A 307 2.01 10.63 11.74
CA TYR A 307 2.90 10.34 10.61
C TYR A 307 4.15 11.22 10.61
N LYS A 308 4.04 12.50 10.98
CA LYS A 308 5.21 13.38 11.17
C LYS A 308 6.15 12.86 12.25
N ALA A 309 5.62 12.43 13.39
CA ALA A 309 6.42 11.86 14.47
C ALA A 309 7.15 10.58 14.00
N ILE A 310 6.47 9.68 13.30
CA ILE A 310 7.07 8.46 12.76
C ILE A 310 8.12 8.80 11.68
N TYR A 311 7.87 9.79 10.83
CA TYR A 311 8.82 10.24 9.84
C TYR A 311 10.11 10.78 10.47
N HIS A 312 10.00 11.63 11.49
CA HIS A 312 11.16 12.13 12.23
C HIS A 312 11.93 11.00 12.92
N LEU A 313 11.21 10.06 13.55
CA LEU A 313 11.82 8.87 14.14
C LEU A 313 12.55 8.02 13.10
N THR A 314 11.97 7.87 11.90
CA THR A 314 12.55 7.11 10.79
C THR A 314 13.82 7.78 10.27
N ILE A 315 13.85 9.10 10.17
CA ILE A 315 15.08 9.85 9.84
C ILE A 315 16.17 9.54 10.87
N LYS A 316 15.87 9.62 12.17
CA LYS A 316 16.85 9.26 13.21
C LYS A 316 17.33 7.81 13.08
N LYS A 317 16.44 6.87 12.82
CA LYS A 317 16.79 5.46 12.58
C LYS A 317 17.77 5.31 11.42
N VAL A 318 17.54 6.02 10.30
CA VAL A 318 18.41 5.99 9.13
C VAL A 318 19.81 6.52 9.47
N PHE A 319 19.87 7.62 10.21
CA PHE A 319 21.11 8.25 10.64
C PHE A 319 21.75 7.60 11.88
N ASN A 320 21.22 6.46 12.37
CA ASN A 320 21.80 5.72 13.51
C ASN A 320 22.96 4.78 13.09
N SER A 321 23.50 4.94 11.89
CA SER A 321 24.63 4.18 11.36
C SER A 321 25.86 5.08 11.30
N ASP A 322 27.05 4.52 11.55
CA ASP A 322 28.31 5.24 11.35
C ASP A 322 28.86 5.07 9.92
N ILE A 323 28.18 4.27 9.07
CA ILE A 323 28.59 3.99 7.68
C ILE A 323 27.78 4.88 6.73
N VAL A 324 28.48 5.80 6.06
CA VAL A 324 27.91 6.82 5.17
C VAL A 324 27.06 6.21 4.04
N ASP A 325 27.56 5.16 3.38
CA ASP A 325 26.85 4.48 2.30
C ASP A 325 25.55 3.82 2.76
N ASP A 326 25.54 3.30 3.98
CA ASP A 326 24.36 2.69 4.61
C ASP A 326 23.31 3.76 4.96
N ILE A 327 23.74 4.93 5.47
CA ILE A 327 22.85 6.08 5.66
C ILE A 327 22.19 6.46 4.34
N TYR A 328 22.97 6.64 3.26
CA TYR A 328 22.44 7.04 1.96
C TYR A 328 21.47 6.01 1.40
N ALA A 329 21.84 4.72 1.39
CA ALA A 329 20.99 3.65 0.90
C ALA A 329 19.65 3.58 1.66
N LYS A 330 19.69 3.62 3.00
CA LYS A 330 18.50 3.61 3.86
C LYS A 330 17.64 4.86 3.69
N PHE A 331 18.26 6.02 3.49
CA PHE A 331 17.52 7.28 3.28
C PHE A 331 16.75 7.25 1.96
N LYS A 332 17.38 6.74 0.91
CA LYS A 332 16.79 6.62 -0.44
C LYS A 332 15.60 5.66 -0.48
N SER A 333 15.69 4.55 0.26
CA SER A 333 14.62 3.55 0.34
C SER A 333 13.71 3.73 1.56
N MET A 334 13.61 4.94 2.11
CA MET A 334 12.88 5.19 3.35
C MET A 334 11.37 4.90 3.18
N SER A 335 10.85 4.06 4.07
CA SER A 335 9.44 3.69 4.13
C SER A 335 8.92 3.78 5.57
N ILE A 336 7.62 4.03 5.70
CA ILE A 336 6.92 4.12 6.98
C ILE A 336 5.80 3.08 7.00
N THR A 337 5.65 2.39 8.13
CA THR A 337 4.50 1.55 8.40
C THR A 337 3.31 2.42 8.78
N ASP A 338 2.22 2.32 8.02
CA ASP A 338 0.95 2.95 8.36
C ASP A 338 0.36 2.28 9.61
N LEU A 339 -0.05 3.09 10.58
CA LEU A 339 -0.57 2.65 11.87
C LEU A 339 -1.92 1.92 11.73
N ASP A 340 -2.73 2.28 10.72
CA ASP A 340 -4.07 1.74 10.58
C ASP A 340 -4.10 0.43 9.79
N SER A 341 -3.20 0.29 8.82
CA SER A 341 -3.19 -0.83 7.88
C SER A 341 -2.03 -1.81 8.07
N ASN A 342 -1.03 -1.46 8.88
CA ASN A 342 0.25 -2.18 9.02
C ASN A 342 1.03 -2.35 7.69
N PHE A 343 0.61 -1.68 6.61
CA PHE A 343 1.37 -1.70 5.36
C PHE A 343 2.56 -0.76 5.44
N THR A 344 3.68 -1.22 4.90
CA THR A 344 4.89 -0.39 4.75
C THR A 344 4.85 0.28 3.38
N VAL A 345 4.81 1.61 3.37
CA VAL A 345 4.72 2.42 2.16
C VAL A 345 5.83 3.46 2.13
N ALA A 346 6.17 3.97 0.94
CA ALA A 346 7.13 5.07 0.85
C ALA A 346 6.58 6.30 1.59
N VAL A 347 7.47 7.08 2.21
CA VAL A 347 7.10 8.29 2.97
C VAL A 347 6.20 9.22 2.16
N TYR A 348 6.58 9.46 0.91
CA TYR A 348 5.83 10.33 0.01
C TYR A 348 4.40 9.82 -0.20
N ASP A 349 4.24 8.53 -0.46
CA ASP A 349 2.94 7.91 -0.74
C ASP A 349 2.02 7.97 0.48
N LEU A 350 2.57 7.82 1.70
CA LEU A 350 1.81 7.94 2.94
C LEU A 350 1.21 9.34 3.12
N PHE A 351 2.01 10.40 2.93
CA PHE A 351 1.49 11.76 3.05
C PHE A 351 0.62 12.16 1.86
N TYR A 352 0.88 11.60 0.67
CA TYR A 352 0.03 11.77 -0.50
C TYR A 352 -1.34 11.11 -0.31
N SER A 353 -1.39 9.97 0.35
CA SER A 353 -2.63 9.31 0.73
C SER A 353 -3.44 10.20 1.67
N LEU A 354 -2.81 10.78 2.70
CA LEU A 354 -3.49 11.69 3.62
C LEU A 354 -4.00 12.97 2.92
N TYR A 355 -3.22 13.51 1.97
CA TYR A 355 -3.65 14.58 1.08
C TYR A 355 -4.92 14.21 0.29
N ASN A 356 -4.92 13.04 -0.36
CA ASN A 356 -6.06 12.56 -1.14
C ASN A 356 -7.30 12.37 -0.27
N CYS A 357 -7.13 11.78 0.92
CA CYS A 357 -8.22 11.60 1.88
C CYS A 357 -8.88 12.94 2.23
N ALA A 358 -8.08 13.96 2.57
CA ALA A 358 -8.58 15.31 2.86
C ALA A 358 -9.28 15.96 1.66
N PHE A 359 -8.68 15.82 0.48
CA PHE A 359 -9.25 16.34 -0.77
C PHE A 359 -10.61 15.69 -1.09
N TYR A 360 -10.72 14.36 -0.96
CA TYR A 360 -11.96 13.63 -1.26
C TYR A 360 -13.05 13.88 -0.23
N ILE A 361 -12.73 14.03 1.06
CA ILE A 361 -13.73 14.45 2.08
C ILE A 361 -14.37 15.79 1.69
N ASN A 362 -13.55 16.74 1.21
CA ASN A 362 -14.08 18.02 0.73
C ASN A 362 -14.94 17.87 -0.53
N ALA A 363 -14.53 16.98 -1.45
CA ALA A 363 -15.29 16.69 -2.66
C ALA A 363 -16.64 16.01 -2.38
N TYR A 364 -16.73 15.17 -1.34
CA TYR A 364 -17.94 14.45 -0.96
C TYR A 364 -19.15 15.37 -0.78
N ASN A 365 -18.98 16.53 -0.13
CA ASN A 365 -20.08 17.48 0.06
C ASN A 365 -20.66 17.97 -1.27
N SER A 366 -19.80 18.24 -2.25
CA SER A 366 -20.21 18.62 -3.59
C SER A 366 -20.93 17.46 -4.27
N VAL A 367 -20.33 16.26 -4.24
CA VAL A 367 -20.94 15.04 -4.80
C VAL A 367 -22.34 14.82 -4.22
N TYR A 368 -22.46 14.78 -2.90
CA TYR A 368 -23.73 14.58 -2.20
C TYR A 368 -24.77 15.66 -2.55
N ARG A 369 -24.36 16.93 -2.60
CA ARG A 369 -25.26 18.05 -2.90
C ARG A 369 -25.80 18.02 -4.34
N PHE A 370 -24.98 17.62 -5.31
CA PHE A 370 -25.35 17.59 -6.72
C PHE A 370 -26.00 16.27 -7.16
N CYS A 371 -25.96 15.23 -6.32
CA CYS A 371 -26.68 13.98 -6.55
C CYS A 371 -28.20 14.16 -6.56
N SER A 372 -28.90 13.35 -7.36
CA SER A 372 -30.36 13.31 -7.34
C SER A 372 -30.88 12.87 -5.96
N PRO A 373 -32.14 13.19 -5.60
CA PRO A 373 -32.71 12.73 -4.33
C PRO A 373 -32.67 11.20 -4.15
N GLN A 374 -32.77 10.42 -5.22
CA GLN A 374 -32.66 8.96 -5.18
C GLN A 374 -31.22 8.52 -4.87
N HIS A 375 -30.24 9.12 -5.55
CA HIS A 375 -28.81 8.88 -5.28
C HIS A 375 -28.43 9.24 -3.84
N ARG A 376 -28.94 10.35 -3.29
CA ARG A 376 -28.68 10.69 -1.88
C ARG A 376 -29.22 9.65 -0.91
N LYS A 377 -30.45 9.17 -1.11
CA LYS A 377 -31.02 8.08 -0.29
C LYS A 377 -30.20 6.80 -0.40
N ALA A 378 -29.71 6.47 -1.59
CA ALA A 378 -28.82 5.32 -1.82
C ALA A 378 -27.48 5.50 -1.06
N ILE A 379 -26.87 6.69 -1.13
CA ILE A 379 -25.66 7.03 -0.37
C ILE A 379 -25.92 6.90 1.14
N ASP A 380 -27.02 7.45 1.65
CA ASP A 380 -27.34 7.39 3.09
C ASP A 380 -27.56 5.94 3.56
N TYR A 381 -28.19 5.10 2.72
CA TYR A 381 -28.37 3.68 2.98
C TYR A 381 -27.02 2.94 3.04
N LEU A 382 -26.15 3.14 2.05
CA LEU A 382 -24.80 2.57 2.03
C LEU A 382 -23.96 3.05 3.22
N LYS A 383 -24.04 4.34 3.55
CA LYS A 383 -23.38 4.94 4.71
C LYS A 383 -23.80 4.24 6.00
N GLY A 384 -25.11 4.02 6.17
CA GLY A 384 -25.66 3.30 7.32
C GLY A 384 -25.10 1.88 7.43
N ILE A 385 -25.00 1.15 6.32
CA ILE A 385 -24.52 -0.24 6.32
C ILE A 385 -23.01 -0.34 6.58
N LEU A 386 -22.22 0.53 5.93
CA LEU A 386 -20.76 0.42 5.92
C LEU A 386 -20.10 1.03 7.18
N THR A 387 -20.78 1.96 7.86
CA THR A 387 -20.24 2.63 9.06
C THR A 387 -20.73 2.03 10.38
N GLN A 388 -21.88 1.34 10.37
CA GLN A 388 -22.40 0.65 11.55
C GLN A 388 -21.75 -0.73 11.71
N SER A 389 -21.39 -1.10 12.93
CA SER A 389 -20.95 -2.45 13.29
C SER A 389 -22.09 -3.22 13.91
N ASN A 390 -22.30 -4.46 13.46
CA ASN A 390 -23.25 -5.39 14.10
C ASN A 390 -22.54 -6.22 15.17
N GLY A 391 -21.20 -6.17 15.23
CA GLY A 391 -20.37 -7.06 16.05
C GLY A 391 -20.36 -8.54 15.63
N VAL A 392 -20.96 -8.90 14.49
CA VAL A 392 -21.17 -10.31 14.08
C VAL A 392 -20.32 -10.73 12.87
N ASP A 393 -19.83 -9.79 12.04
CA ASP A 393 -19.06 -10.10 10.83
C ASP A 393 -17.61 -9.57 10.88
N SER A 394 -16.71 -10.24 10.15
CA SER A 394 -15.28 -9.91 10.04
C SER A 394 -14.99 -8.85 8.96
N TYR A 395 -16.03 -8.21 8.41
CA TYR A 395 -15.86 -7.25 7.32
C TYR A 395 -15.35 -5.90 7.82
N LYS A 396 -14.69 -5.15 6.93
CA LYS A 396 -14.13 -3.84 7.23
C LYS A 396 -15.26 -2.89 7.63
N ARG A 397 -15.12 -2.30 8.81
CA ARG A 397 -15.95 -1.18 9.25
C ARG A 397 -15.31 0.11 8.76
N TYR A 398 -16.08 0.94 8.07
CA TYR A 398 -15.63 2.25 7.66
C TYR A 398 -15.93 3.26 8.75
N GLU A 399 -14.94 4.06 9.08
CA GLU A 399 -15.19 5.32 9.76
C GLU A 399 -15.93 6.28 8.82
N VAL A 400 -16.65 7.24 9.39
CA VAL A 400 -17.50 8.14 8.59
C VAL A 400 -16.68 8.94 7.57
N TYR A 401 -15.47 9.37 7.95
CA TYR A 401 -14.58 10.11 7.06
C TYR A 401 -14.01 9.23 5.93
N GLU A 402 -13.82 7.93 6.17
CA GLU A 402 -13.34 6.98 5.17
C GLU A 402 -14.42 6.73 4.11
N PHE A 403 -15.68 6.61 4.54
CA PHE A 403 -16.81 6.54 3.61
C PHE A 403 -16.92 7.80 2.76
N GLU A 404 -16.78 8.98 3.39
CA GLU A 404 -16.83 10.27 2.69
C GLU A 404 -15.66 10.41 1.69
N ALA A 405 -14.44 10.02 2.08
CA ALA A 405 -13.30 9.98 1.16
C ALA A 405 -13.53 9.02 -0.01
N LEU A 406 -14.12 7.84 0.22
CA LEU A 406 -14.43 6.88 -0.85
C LEU A 406 -15.40 7.47 -1.88
N PHE A 407 -16.51 8.04 -1.43
CA PHE A 407 -17.54 8.60 -2.31
C PHE A 407 -17.19 9.99 -2.87
N GLY A 408 -16.18 10.66 -2.32
CA GLY A 408 -15.59 11.87 -2.89
C GLY A 408 -14.47 11.60 -3.90
N ASN A 409 -14.01 10.35 -4.01
CA ASN A 409 -12.94 9.97 -4.92
C ASN A 409 -13.41 10.02 -6.38
N ALA A 410 -12.83 10.93 -7.17
CA ALA A 410 -13.19 11.10 -8.58
C ALA A 410 -12.85 9.89 -9.46
N ASN A 411 -11.94 9.01 -9.01
CA ASN A 411 -11.61 7.77 -9.71
C ASN A 411 -12.58 6.62 -9.38
N PHE A 412 -13.48 6.82 -8.41
CA PHE A 412 -14.48 5.84 -8.06
C PHE A 412 -15.76 6.08 -8.88
N ASP A 413 -16.14 5.13 -9.73
CA ASP A 413 -17.41 5.17 -10.45
C ASP A 413 -18.59 4.84 -9.51
N PHE A 414 -18.86 5.77 -8.60
CA PHE A 414 -19.94 5.64 -7.65
C PHE A 414 -21.32 5.74 -8.34
N GLN A 415 -21.42 6.36 -9.53
CA GLN A 415 -22.70 6.50 -10.24
C GLN A 415 -23.23 5.13 -10.68
N SER A 416 -22.41 4.35 -11.38
CA SER A 416 -22.80 2.99 -11.81
C SER A 416 -23.15 2.09 -10.63
N LEU A 417 -22.42 2.21 -9.51
CA LEU A 417 -22.73 1.50 -8.27
C LEU A 417 -24.09 1.93 -7.70
N LEU A 418 -24.34 3.25 -7.60
CA LEU A 418 -25.57 3.77 -7.04
C LEU A 418 -26.78 3.42 -7.90
N ASP A 419 -26.66 3.46 -9.22
CA ASP A 419 -27.71 3.01 -10.15
C ASP A 419 -28.04 1.53 -9.92
N ALA A 420 -27.02 0.66 -9.86
CA ALA A 420 -27.21 -0.76 -9.59
C ALA A 420 -27.83 -1.03 -8.20
N HIS A 421 -27.47 -0.24 -7.20
CA HIS A 421 -28.08 -0.29 -5.87
C HIS A 421 -29.54 0.15 -5.91
N ILE A 422 -29.86 1.26 -6.58
CA ILE A 422 -31.22 1.76 -6.75
C ILE A 422 -32.09 0.73 -7.46
N ASP A 423 -31.59 0.12 -8.54
CA ASP A 423 -32.33 -0.92 -9.26
C ASP A 423 -32.57 -2.16 -8.41
N THR A 424 -31.60 -2.55 -7.57
CA THR A 424 -31.78 -3.63 -6.60
C THR A 424 -32.88 -3.31 -5.58
N LEU A 425 -32.96 -2.07 -5.10
CA LEU A 425 -34.02 -1.65 -4.19
C LEU A 425 -35.40 -1.60 -4.89
N LYS A 426 -35.47 -1.17 -6.15
CA LYS A 426 -36.71 -1.21 -6.94
C LYS A 426 -37.22 -2.64 -7.10
N GLU A 427 -36.36 -3.56 -7.52
CA GLU A 427 -36.72 -4.99 -7.69
C GLU A 427 -37.19 -5.61 -6.37
N ARG A 428 -36.52 -5.29 -5.26
CA ARG A 428 -36.96 -5.70 -3.92
C ARG A 428 -38.38 -5.18 -3.62
N ASP A 429 -38.63 -3.90 -3.85
CA ASP A 429 -39.90 -3.26 -3.54
C ASP A 429 -41.03 -3.81 -4.43
N GLU A 430 -40.78 -4.02 -5.73
CA GLU A 430 -41.74 -4.66 -6.63
C GLU A 430 -42.12 -6.08 -6.19
N ILE A 431 -41.16 -6.85 -5.70
CA ILE A 431 -41.42 -8.20 -5.18
C ILE A 431 -42.23 -8.16 -3.90
N ARG A 432 -41.93 -7.21 -3.00
CA ARG A 432 -42.74 -7.02 -1.79
C ARG A 432 -44.19 -6.74 -2.15
N ASP A 433 -44.43 -5.80 -3.07
CA ASP A 433 -45.78 -5.46 -3.53
C ASP A 433 -46.47 -6.66 -4.20
N PHE A 434 -45.72 -7.45 -4.97
CA PHE A 434 -46.21 -8.72 -5.55
C PHE A 434 -46.60 -9.74 -4.48
N ILE A 435 -45.77 -9.96 -3.46
CA ILE A 435 -46.05 -10.87 -2.33
C ILE A 435 -47.27 -10.38 -1.55
N GLU A 436 -47.40 -9.07 -1.36
CA GLU A 436 -48.54 -8.49 -0.66
C GLU A 436 -49.87 -8.81 -1.36
N GLY A 437 -49.86 -8.86 -2.69
CA GLY A 437 -50.99 -9.22 -3.55
C GLY A 437 -51.37 -10.71 -3.55
N ILE A 438 -50.56 -11.60 -2.96
CA ILE A 438 -50.88 -13.03 -2.85
C ILE A 438 -52.07 -13.22 -1.88
N ARG A 439 -53.18 -13.77 -2.39
CA ARG A 439 -54.42 -13.99 -1.60
C ARG A 439 -54.35 -15.18 -0.65
N ASP A 440 -53.58 -16.21 -1.00
CA ASP A 440 -53.39 -17.40 -0.18
C ASP A 440 -52.44 -17.08 0.98
N ILE A 441 -52.96 -17.11 2.21
CA ILE A 441 -52.25 -16.70 3.42
C ILE A 441 -51.04 -17.60 3.68
N SER A 442 -51.22 -18.92 3.65
CA SER A 442 -50.14 -19.87 3.93
C SER A 442 -49.03 -19.79 2.88
N LYS A 443 -49.39 -19.58 1.61
CA LYS A 443 -48.41 -19.34 0.55
C LYS A 443 -47.67 -18.02 0.73
N LYS A 444 -48.40 -16.95 1.03
CA LYS A 444 -47.82 -15.63 1.28
C LYS A 444 -46.79 -15.69 2.40
N GLU A 445 -47.10 -16.37 3.51
CA GLU A 445 -46.17 -16.57 4.62
C GLU A 445 -44.90 -17.33 4.21
N ALA A 446 -45.03 -18.41 3.44
CA ALA A 446 -43.88 -19.19 2.96
C ALA A 446 -42.96 -18.34 2.06
N VAL A 447 -43.54 -17.64 1.08
CA VAL A 447 -42.79 -16.77 0.16
C VAL A 447 -42.17 -15.58 0.90
N GLN A 448 -42.89 -14.97 1.85
CA GLN A 448 -42.39 -13.88 2.66
C GLN A 448 -41.14 -14.29 3.44
N LYS A 449 -41.12 -15.50 4.01
CA LYS A 449 -39.96 -16.02 4.77
C LYS A 449 -38.69 -16.07 3.91
N ASP A 450 -38.79 -16.56 2.68
CA ASP A 450 -37.66 -16.66 1.75
C ASP A 450 -37.23 -15.27 1.24
N PHE A 451 -38.20 -14.40 0.96
CA PHE A 451 -37.95 -13.00 0.61
C PHE A 451 -37.20 -12.26 1.73
N ASP A 452 -37.62 -12.44 2.98
CA ASP A 452 -36.96 -11.81 4.14
C ASP A 452 -35.50 -12.29 4.29
N VAL A 453 -35.20 -13.55 3.92
CA VAL A 453 -33.81 -14.04 3.87
C VAL A 453 -33.01 -13.29 2.81
N LEU A 454 -33.56 -13.11 1.60
CA LEU A 454 -32.90 -12.34 0.54
C LEU A 454 -32.64 -10.89 0.95
N VAL A 455 -33.62 -10.25 1.61
CA VAL A 455 -33.50 -8.88 2.12
C VAL A 455 -32.44 -8.79 3.22
N ARG A 456 -32.41 -9.72 4.18
CA ARG A 456 -31.39 -9.75 5.25
C ARG A 456 -29.97 -10.00 4.73
N ASN A 457 -29.83 -10.78 3.65
CA ASN A 457 -28.52 -11.07 3.05
C ASN A 457 -27.96 -9.90 2.25
N TYR A 458 -28.79 -8.93 1.84
CA TYR A 458 -28.34 -7.84 0.98
C TYR A 458 -27.33 -6.89 1.66
N PRO A 459 -27.53 -6.42 2.91
CA PRO A 459 -26.51 -5.64 3.61
C PRO A 459 -25.19 -6.39 3.79
N LYS A 460 -25.23 -7.71 4.01
CA LYS A 460 -24.03 -8.53 4.12
C LYS A 460 -23.26 -8.56 2.80
N TYR A 461 -23.97 -8.74 1.68
CA TYR A 461 -23.39 -8.67 0.34
C TYR A 461 -22.72 -7.31 0.09
N LEU A 462 -23.37 -6.21 0.47
CA LEU A 462 -22.79 -4.87 0.34
C LEU A 462 -21.51 -4.73 1.17
N ARG A 463 -21.44 -5.28 2.38
CA ARG A 463 -20.19 -5.25 3.17
C ARG A 463 -19.07 -6.07 2.57
N GLU A 464 -19.39 -7.24 2.06
CA GLU A 464 -18.44 -8.08 1.33
C GLU A 464 -17.87 -7.34 0.13
N LEU A 465 -18.75 -6.70 -0.64
CA LEU A 465 -18.39 -5.89 -1.79
C LEU A 465 -17.42 -4.76 -1.43
N PHE A 466 -17.58 -4.14 -0.27
CA PHE A 466 -16.72 -3.05 0.20
C PHE A 466 -15.54 -3.49 1.08
N HIS A 467 -15.37 -4.78 1.37
CA HIS A 467 -14.46 -5.23 2.42
C HIS A 467 -12.99 -4.88 2.15
N ASN A 468 -12.54 -5.05 0.90
CA ASN A 468 -11.14 -4.89 0.50
C ASN A 468 -10.82 -3.49 -0.03
N PHE A 469 -11.72 -2.53 0.13
CA PHE A 469 -11.52 -1.19 -0.40
C PHE A 469 -10.75 -0.30 0.59
N ASP A 470 -9.64 0.23 0.08
CA ASP A 470 -8.92 1.33 0.69
C ASP A 470 -9.41 2.63 0.03
N PRO A 471 -10.06 3.53 0.80
CA PRO A 471 -10.56 4.81 0.29
C PRO A 471 -9.46 5.72 -0.26
N VAL A 472 -8.19 5.44 0.06
CA VAL A 472 -7.07 6.34 -0.09
C VAL A 472 -6.02 5.82 -1.09
N PHE A 473 -5.79 4.51 -1.15
CA PHE A 473 -4.73 3.91 -1.97
C PHE A 473 -5.20 3.27 -3.30
N ILE A 474 -6.50 3.15 -3.56
CA ILE A 474 -6.99 2.36 -4.69
C ILE A 474 -7.45 3.22 -5.88
N LEU A 475 -6.89 2.92 -7.06
CA LEU A 475 -7.59 2.99 -8.35
C LEU A 475 -8.80 2.05 -8.25
N VAL A 476 -9.95 2.55 -7.82
CA VAL A 476 -11.14 1.70 -7.65
C VAL A 476 -11.66 1.37 -9.03
N ASN A 477 -11.18 0.27 -9.59
CA ASN A 477 -11.78 -0.30 -10.79
C ASN A 477 -13.17 -0.83 -10.41
N ASN A 478 -14.17 -0.30 -11.12
CA ASN A 478 -15.61 -0.56 -11.07
C ASN A 478 -16.05 -1.71 -10.17
N ILE A 479 -16.79 -1.36 -9.11
CA ILE A 479 -17.53 -2.34 -8.31
C ILE A 479 -18.67 -2.92 -9.14
N ASN A 480 -18.63 -4.22 -9.41
CA ASN A 480 -19.72 -4.91 -10.10
C ASN A 480 -20.80 -5.31 -9.11
N HIS A 481 -21.90 -4.57 -9.07
CA HIS A 481 -23.04 -4.83 -8.20
C HIS A 481 -24.20 -5.47 -8.99
N ASP A 482 -24.51 -6.76 -8.78
CA ASP A 482 -25.56 -7.46 -9.56
C ASP A 482 -26.66 -8.14 -8.74
N TYR A 483 -26.81 -7.76 -7.46
CA TYR A 483 -27.74 -8.40 -6.53
C TYR A 483 -29.22 -8.33 -6.97
N ALA A 484 -29.61 -7.34 -7.79
CA ALA A 484 -30.93 -7.24 -8.42
C ALA A 484 -31.37 -8.55 -9.10
N LYS A 485 -30.44 -9.27 -9.74
CA LYS A 485 -30.74 -10.56 -10.40
C LYS A 485 -31.32 -11.60 -9.45
N ARG A 486 -30.92 -11.58 -8.17
CA ARG A 486 -31.44 -12.52 -7.16
C ARG A 486 -32.91 -12.26 -6.87
N PHE A 487 -33.31 -10.99 -6.83
CA PHE A 487 -34.71 -10.59 -6.70
C PHE A 487 -35.50 -10.99 -7.96
N VAL A 488 -35.03 -10.63 -9.16
CA VAL A 488 -35.68 -11.02 -10.42
C VAL A 488 -35.90 -12.54 -10.52
N ASN A 489 -34.87 -13.33 -10.23
CA ASN A 489 -34.97 -14.81 -10.24
C ASN A 489 -35.97 -15.33 -9.19
N PHE A 490 -36.04 -14.69 -8.03
CA PHE A 490 -37.01 -15.06 -6.99
C PHE A 490 -38.45 -14.79 -7.45
N LYS A 491 -38.71 -13.62 -8.06
CA LYS A 491 -40.02 -13.29 -8.65
C LYS A 491 -40.42 -14.31 -9.71
N PHE A 492 -39.49 -14.62 -10.62
CA PHE A 492 -39.69 -15.60 -11.69
C PHE A 492 -40.09 -16.97 -11.12
N ASN A 493 -39.38 -17.46 -10.11
CA ASN A 493 -39.70 -18.74 -9.47
C ASN A 493 -41.12 -18.78 -8.88
N ILE A 494 -41.57 -17.70 -8.23
CA ILE A 494 -42.94 -17.65 -7.68
C ILE A 494 -43.98 -17.66 -8.80
N THR A 495 -43.81 -16.84 -9.83
CA THR A 495 -44.76 -16.75 -10.95
C THR A 495 -44.80 -18.03 -11.78
N HIS A 496 -43.64 -18.66 -11.95
CA HIS A 496 -43.51 -19.91 -12.68
C HIS A 496 -44.25 -21.05 -11.96
N LEU A 497 -44.06 -21.19 -10.65
CA LEU A 497 -44.81 -22.17 -9.84
C LEU A 497 -46.33 -21.94 -9.90
N GLU A 498 -46.80 -20.69 -10.00
CA GLU A 498 -48.24 -20.41 -10.18
C GLU A 498 -48.78 -20.82 -11.53
N PHE A 499 -48.01 -20.58 -12.59
CA PHE A 499 -48.38 -21.00 -13.93
C PHE A 499 -48.54 -22.52 -14.00
N VAL A 500 -47.56 -23.25 -13.47
CA VAL A 500 -47.57 -24.72 -13.44
C VAL A 500 -48.77 -25.25 -12.67
N LYS A 501 -49.05 -24.69 -11.49
CA LYS A 501 -50.20 -25.09 -10.68
C LYS A 501 -51.52 -24.85 -11.42
N LYS A 502 -51.68 -23.70 -12.07
CA LYS A 502 -52.87 -23.40 -12.90
C LYS A 502 -53.00 -24.31 -14.11
N MET A 503 -51.89 -24.72 -14.72
CA MET A 503 -51.91 -25.69 -15.82
C MET A 503 -52.33 -27.07 -15.32
N GLN A 504 -51.82 -27.50 -14.16
CA GLN A 504 -52.22 -28.76 -13.52
C GLN A 504 -53.71 -28.76 -13.11
N GLU A 505 -54.25 -27.63 -12.63
CA GLU A 505 -55.67 -27.50 -12.27
C GLU A 505 -56.62 -27.59 -13.48
N LYS A 506 -56.13 -27.33 -14.70
CA LYS A 506 -56.92 -27.49 -15.95
C LYS A 506 -56.94 -28.92 -16.48
N LEU A 507 -56.07 -29.79 -15.97
CA LEU A 507 -56.07 -31.20 -16.35
C LEU A 507 -57.29 -31.88 -15.75
N SER A 508 -57.98 -32.70 -16.53
CA SER A 508 -58.94 -33.65 -15.98
C SER A 508 -58.25 -34.60 -15.00
N VAL A 509 -59.02 -35.27 -14.13
CA VAL A 509 -58.48 -36.25 -13.17
C VAL A 509 -57.59 -37.29 -13.86
N LYS A 510 -58.01 -37.77 -15.04
CA LYS A 510 -57.26 -38.77 -15.82
C LYS A 510 -55.98 -38.18 -16.41
N GLU A 511 -56.02 -36.96 -16.93
CA GLU A 511 -54.82 -36.29 -17.46
C GLU A 511 -53.81 -35.96 -16.35
N HIS A 512 -54.29 -35.62 -15.15
CA HIS A 512 -53.44 -35.38 -13.99
C HIS A 512 -52.74 -36.66 -13.52
N GLU A 513 -53.44 -37.80 -13.45
CA GLU A 513 -52.81 -39.10 -13.18
C GLU A 513 -51.69 -39.40 -14.19
N MET A 514 -51.95 -39.21 -15.48
CA MET A 514 -50.95 -39.43 -16.53
C MET A 514 -49.77 -38.48 -16.43
N PHE A 515 -49.99 -37.21 -16.07
CA PHE A 515 -48.92 -36.26 -15.78
C PHE A 515 -48.03 -36.77 -14.63
N MET A 516 -48.61 -37.30 -13.56
CA MET A 516 -47.87 -37.87 -12.44
C MET A 516 -47.11 -39.14 -12.83
N GLU A 517 -47.69 -40.00 -13.67
CA GLU A 517 -46.99 -41.18 -14.23
C GLU A 517 -45.76 -40.76 -15.06
N ILE A 518 -45.89 -39.79 -15.96
CA ILE A 518 -44.77 -39.25 -16.75
C ILE A 518 -43.71 -38.63 -15.84
N SER A 519 -44.13 -37.83 -14.87
CA SER A 519 -43.23 -37.16 -13.91
C SER A 519 -42.42 -38.20 -13.13
N ALA A 520 -43.07 -39.23 -12.60
CA ALA A 520 -42.41 -40.32 -11.89
C ALA A 520 -41.40 -41.08 -12.78
N ILE A 521 -41.61 -41.18 -14.09
CA ILE A 521 -40.67 -41.83 -15.01
C ILE A 521 -39.40 -40.98 -15.18
N ILE A 522 -39.55 -39.68 -15.39
CA ILE A 522 -38.41 -38.79 -15.72
C ILE A 522 -37.60 -38.35 -14.49
N THR A 523 -38.21 -38.37 -13.30
CA THR A 523 -37.53 -38.10 -12.03
C THR A 523 -36.93 -39.35 -11.40
N ASN A 524 -37.25 -40.56 -11.89
CA ASN A 524 -36.69 -41.80 -11.35
C ASN A 524 -35.22 -41.98 -11.79
N PRO A 525 -34.26 -42.06 -10.85
CA PRO A 525 -32.85 -42.17 -11.17
C PRO A 525 -32.44 -43.54 -11.72
N HIS A 526 -33.30 -44.56 -11.69
CA HIS A 526 -32.99 -45.92 -12.17
C HIS A 526 -33.43 -46.20 -13.61
N ILE A 527 -34.22 -45.30 -14.21
CA ILE A 527 -34.66 -45.42 -15.61
C ILE A 527 -33.68 -44.63 -16.48
N GLY A 528 -33.21 -45.22 -17.59
CA GLY A 528 -32.36 -44.53 -18.58
C GLY A 528 -30.90 -44.31 -18.15
N VAL A 529 -30.44 -45.00 -17.09
CA VAL A 529 -29.09 -44.83 -16.54
C VAL A 529 -28.02 -45.32 -17.50
N ALA A 530 -28.26 -46.46 -18.15
CA ALA A 530 -27.33 -47.06 -19.10
C ALA A 530 -27.12 -46.16 -20.33
N GLU A 531 -28.13 -45.37 -20.68
CA GLU A 531 -28.15 -44.43 -21.79
C GLU A 531 -27.63 -43.04 -21.40
N GLY A 532 -27.31 -42.81 -20.11
CA GLY A 532 -26.81 -41.53 -19.60
C GLY A 532 -27.86 -40.42 -19.54
N TYR A 533 -29.15 -40.76 -19.52
CA TYR A 533 -30.23 -39.77 -19.53
C TYR A 533 -30.31 -38.97 -18.22
N LYS A 534 -30.56 -37.67 -18.37
CA LYS A 534 -30.77 -36.74 -17.25
C LYS A 534 -31.92 -37.23 -16.35
N THR A 535 -31.68 -37.22 -15.04
CA THR A 535 -32.75 -37.37 -14.05
C THR A 535 -33.21 -35.99 -13.62
N TYR A 536 -34.48 -35.70 -13.84
CA TYR A 536 -35.07 -34.39 -13.56
C TYR A 536 -35.40 -34.27 -12.07
N LYS A 537 -35.29 -33.06 -11.53
CA LYS A 537 -35.90 -32.71 -10.24
C LYS A 537 -37.33 -32.22 -10.46
N ASP A 538 -38.20 -32.34 -9.46
CA ASP A 538 -39.62 -31.98 -9.57
C ASP A 538 -39.84 -30.56 -10.13
N TYR A 539 -39.04 -29.58 -9.66
CA TYR A 539 -39.14 -28.20 -10.17
C TYR A 539 -38.71 -28.05 -11.65
N GLU A 540 -37.84 -28.92 -12.17
CA GLU A 540 -37.44 -28.90 -13.58
C GLU A 540 -38.53 -29.50 -14.46
N VAL A 541 -39.24 -30.50 -13.94
CA VAL A 541 -40.43 -31.08 -14.57
C VAL A 541 -41.52 -30.02 -14.65
N ASP A 542 -41.83 -29.38 -13.53
CA ASP A 542 -42.74 -28.24 -13.46
C ASP A 542 -42.31 -27.13 -14.43
N SER A 543 -41.02 -26.82 -14.54
CA SER A 543 -40.49 -25.87 -15.53
C SER A 543 -40.82 -26.20 -16.96
N LEU A 544 -40.62 -27.45 -17.35
CA LEU A 544 -40.80 -27.90 -18.72
C LEU A 544 -42.27 -27.98 -19.13
N PHE A 545 -43.13 -28.44 -18.21
CA PHE A 545 -44.58 -28.49 -18.41
C PHE A 545 -45.28 -27.15 -18.21
N GLY A 546 -44.57 -26.18 -17.63
CA GLY A 546 -44.97 -24.80 -17.47
C GLY A 546 -44.63 -23.89 -18.67
N ASP A 547 -44.11 -24.43 -19.77
CA ASP A 547 -43.78 -23.62 -20.95
C ASP A 547 -44.97 -23.55 -21.91
N ASP A 548 -45.41 -22.34 -22.28
CA ASP A 548 -46.54 -22.10 -23.20
C ASP A 548 -46.35 -22.75 -24.59
N ARG A 549 -45.09 -23.01 -24.99
CA ARG A 549 -44.79 -23.69 -26.25
C ARG A 549 -45.12 -25.17 -26.19
N PHE A 550 -45.19 -25.76 -25.00
CA PHE A 550 -45.35 -27.18 -24.79
C PHE A 550 -46.84 -27.53 -24.60
N GLU A 551 -47.45 -28.17 -25.59
CA GLU A 551 -48.86 -28.59 -25.51
C GLU A 551 -49.01 -29.83 -24.63
N ILE A 552 -49.04 -29.60 -23.31
CA ILE A 552 -49.06 -30.62 -22.26
C ILE A 552 -50.19 -31.63 -22.45
N VAL A 553 -51.40 -31.18 -22.77
CA VAL A 553 -52.59 -32.05 -22.95
C VAL A 553 -52.39 -33.03 -24.10
N LYS A 554 -51.85 -32.59 -25.24
CA LYS A 554 -51.59 -33.48 -26.39
C LYS A 554 -50.52 -34.51 -26.06
N SER A 555 -49.47 -34.09 -25.35
CA SER A 555 -48.38 -34.97 -24.94
C SER A 555 -48.84 -36.01 -23.91
N ILE A 556 -49.66 -35.60 -22.93
CA ILE A 556 -50.31 -36.49 -21.96
C ILE A 556 -51.23 -37.49 -22.66
N ASN A 557 -52.04 -37.04 -23.63
CA ASN A 557 -52.97 -37.92 -24.34
C ASN A 557 -52.26 -39.02 -25.16
N MET A 558 -51.03 -38.80 -25.61
CA MET A 558 -50.24 -39.88 -26.22
C MET A 558 -49.75 -40.90 -25.20
N HIS A 559 -49.41 -40.48 -23.98
CA HIS A 559 -49.06 -41.40 -22.89
C HIS A 559 -50.27 -42.19 -22.41
N LEU A 560 -51.44 -41.53 -22.36
CA LEU A 560 -52.70 -42.11 -21.92
C LEU A 560 -53.06 -43.40 -22.68
N GLN A 561 -52.93 -43.39 -24.01
CA GLN A 561 -53.21 -44.57 -24.83
C GLN A 561 -52.33 -45.77 -24.47
N PHE A 562 -51.06 -45.52 -24.17
CA PHE A 562 -50.14 -46.57 -23.74
C PHE A 562 -50.47 -47.06 -22.33
N SER A 563 -50.74 -46.15 -21.38
CA SER A 563 -51.05 -46.50 -19.98
C SER A 563 -52.34 -47.31 -19.84
N ASP A 564 -53.41 -46.92 -20.56
CA ASP A 564 -54.67 -47.68 -20.57
C ASP A 564 -54.46 -49.11 -21.09
N LEU A 565 -53.73 -49.25 -22.21
CA LEU A 565 -53.46 -50.54 -22.82
C LEU A 565 -52.51 -51.40 -21.97
N GLN A 566 -51.54 -50.76 -21.31
CA GLN A 566 -50.65 -51.41 -20.36
C GLN A 566 -51.45 -52.06 -19.22
N LYS A 567 -52.42 -51.33 -18.64
CA LYS A 567 -53.31 -51.84 -17.58
C LYS A 567 -54.16 -53.01 -18.08
N GLU A 568 -54.70 -52.93 -19.30
CA GLU A 568 -55.48 -54.02 -19.89
C GLU A 568 -54.65 -55.30 -20.11
N VAL A 569 -53.45 -55.16 -20.68
CA VAL A 569 -52.53 -56.30 -20.87
C VAL A 569 -52.16 -56.93 -19.53
N GLU A 570 -51.86 -56.13 -18.50
CA GLU A 570 -51.52 -56.64 -17.18
C GLU A 570 -52.68 -57.42 -16.54
N ILE A 571 -53.92 -56.96 -16.70
CA ILE A 571 -55.11 -57.69 -16.26
C ILE A 571 -55.21 -59.04 -16.97
N GLU A 572 -55.03 -59.08 -18.29
CA GLU A 572 -55.11 -60.33 -19.05
C GLU A 572 -53.97 -61.30 -18.70
N ILE A 573 -52.74 -60.81 -18.48
CA ILE A 573 -51.63 -61.63 -17.99
C ILE A 573 -51.97 -62.24 -16.63
N ASN A 574 -52.57 -61.45 -15.73
CA ASN A 574 -52.90 -61.91 -14.38
C ASN A 574 -53.99 -63.00 -14.35
N LYS A 575 -54.82 -63.10 -15.41
CA LYS A 575 -55.84 -64.15 -15.59
C LYS A 575 -55.27 -65.49 -16.08
N ILE A 576 -53.99 -65.55 -16.48
CA ILE A 576 -53.38 -66.79 -16.95
C ILE A 576 -53.13 -67.71 -15.75
N ASP A 577 -53.84 -68.85 -15.70
CA ASP A 577 -53.72 -69.85 -14.63
C ASP A 577 -52.36 -70.58 -14.65
N ASN A 578 -51.76 -70.75 -15.83
CA ASN A 578 -50.48 -71.43 -15.99
C ASN A 578 -49.33 -70.49 -15.62
N GLU A 579 -48.66 -70.76 -14.50
CA GLU A 579 -47.59 -69.91 -13.99
C GLU A 579 -46.39 -69.77 -14.94
N GLU A 580 -46.00 -70.81 -15.68
CA GLU A 580 -44.88 -70.72 -16.63
C GLU A 580 -45.20 -69.77 -17.78
N GLN A 581 -46.41 -69.87 -18.35
CA GLN A 581 -46.88 -69.00 -19.42
C GLN A 581 -47.13 -67.58 -18.91
N LYS A 582 -47.68 -67.43 -17.71
CA LYS A 582 -47.86 -66.14 -17.04
C LYS A 582 -46.52 -65.43 -16.88
N GLN A 583 -45.50 -66.11 -16.36
CA GLN A 583 -44.15 -65.56 -16.22
C GLN A 583 -43.52 -65.22 -17.57
N TYR A 584 -43.74 -66.05 -18.60
CA TYR A 584 -43.29 -65.74 -19.96
C TYR A 584 -43.88 -64.43 -20.49
N PHE A 585 -45.21 -64.26 -20.42
CA PHE A 585 -45.85 -63.03 -20.87
C PHE A 585 -45.51 -61.83 -19.99
N LYS A 586 -45.43 -62.03 -18.67
CA LYS A 586 -45.02 -60.98 -17.72
C LYS A 586 -43.61 -60.48 -17.99
N GLY A 587 -42.64 -61.37 -18.26
CA GLY A 587 -41.28 -60.98 -18.62
C GLY A 587 -41.20 -60.18 -19.93
N GLN A 588 -41.97 -60.56 -20.95
CA GLN A 588 -42.05 -59.80 -22.21
C GLN A 588 -42.72 -58.44 -22.01
N PHE A 589 -43.77 -58.40 -21.20
CA PHE A 589 -44.50 -57.18 -20.85
C PHE A 589 -43.64 -56.20 -20.06
N ASP A 590 -42.99 -56.66 -18.99
CA ASP A 590 -42.14 -55.82 -18.14
C ASP A 590 -40.96 -55.26 -18.94
N LYS A 591 -40.38 -56.06 -19.85
CA LYS A 591 -39.35 -55.59 -20.79
C LYS A 591 -39.89 -54.47 -21.70
N LEU A 592 -41.07 -54.67 -22.31
CA LEU A 592 -41.69 -53.67 -23.20
C LEU A 592 -42.02 -52.37 -22.46
N VAL A 593 -42.54 -52.46 -21.23
CA VAL A 593 -42.85 -51.31 -20.37
C VAL A 593 -41.57 -50.57 -19.99
N LEU A 594 -40.48 -51.27 -19.66
CA LEU A 594 -39.19 -50.65 -19.38
C LEU A 594 -38.63 -49.93 -20.62
N GLU A 595 -38.64 -50.58 -21.79
CA GLU A 595 -38.23 -49.97 -23.06
C GLU A 595 -39.01 -48.67 -23.34
N TYR A 596 -40.33 -48.67 -23.11
CA TYR A 596 -41.16 -47.48 -23.25
C TYR A 596 -40.76 -46.37 -22.27
N LYS A 597 -40.53 -46.71 -20.99
CA LYS A 597 -40.13 -45.73 -19.96
C LYS A 597 -38.77 -45.10 -20.29
N VAL A 598 -37.82 -45.91 -20.77
CA VAL A 598 -36.51 -45.42 -21.23
C VAL A 598 -36.68 -44.50 -22.44
N HIS A 599 -37.49 -44.90 -23.43
CA HIS A 599 -37.81 -44.06 -24.60
C HIS A 599 -38.41 -42.72 -24.20
N LEU A 600 -39.42 -42.73 -23.33
CA LEU A 600 -40.06 -41.53 -22.84
C LEU A 600 -39.05 -40.61 -22.15
N LYS A 601 -38.23 -41.13 -21.23
CA LYS A 601 -37.18 -40.34 -20.57
C LYS A 601 -36.15 -39.78 -21.57
N GLY A 602 -35.81 -40.55 -22.60
CA GLY A 602 -34.96 -40.11 -23.71
C GLY A 602 -35.54 -38.91 -24.46
N LEU A 603 -36.86 -38.90 -24.72
CA LEU A 603 -37.53 -37.76 -25.36
C LEU A 603 -37.38 -36.48 -24.53
N PHE A 604 -37.55 -36.55 -23.21
CA PHE A 604 -37.36 -35.38 -22.34
C PHE A 604 -35.90 -34.95 -22.28
N HIS A 605 -34.95 -35.89 -22.23
CA HIS A 605 -33.52 -35.59 -22.21
C HIS A 605 -33.08 -34.74 -23.42
N MET A 606 -33.74 -34.89 -24.57
CA MET A 606 -33.46 -34.10 -25.78
C MET A 606 -34.04 -32.67 -25.75
N ILE A 607 -34.85 -32.33 -24.75
CA ILE A 607 -35.45 -30.99 -24.61
C ILE A 607 -34.47 -30.06 -23.90
N ASN A 608 -34.23 -28.90 -24.50
CA ASN A 608 -33.50 -27.79 -23.90
C ASN A 608 -34.24 -26.47 -24.17
N ALA A 609 -33.77 -25.36 -23.58
CA ALA A 609 -34.45 -24.05 -23.65
C ALA A 609 -34.70 -23.56 -25.09
N ASP A 610 -33.82 -23.94 -26.02
CA ASP A 610 -33.86 -23.54 -27.43
C ASP A 610 -34.66 -24.51 -28.31
N ASN A 611 -34.97 -25.70 -27.81
CA ASN A 611 -35.62 -26.79 -28.57
C ASN A 611 -36.72 -27.47 -27.75
N ILE A 612 -37.76 -26.71 -27.39
CA ILE A 612 -38.97 -27.26 -26.77
C ILE A 612 -39.94 -27.68 -27.89
N PRO A 613 -40.18 -28.99 -28.09
CA PRO A 613 -41.13 -29.44 -29.09
C PRO A 613 -42.55 -29.09 -28.65
N PRO A 614 -43.45 -28.69 -29.58
CA PRO A 614 -44.82 -28.38 -29.22
C PRO A 614 -45.59 -29.60 -28.70
N VAL A 615 -45.22 -30.81 -29.12
CA VAL A 615 -45.83 -32.06 -28.64
C VAL A 615 -44.77 -33.14 -28.57
N LEU A 616 -44.77 -33.96 -27.50
CA LEU A 616 -43.93 -35.16 -27.42
C LEU A 616 -44.36 -36.19 -28.45
N LYS A 617 -43.47 -36.51 -29.39
CA LYS A 617 -43.71 -37.58 -30.37
C LYS A 617 -43.35 -38.93 -29.76
N ILE A 618 -44.28 -39.50 -29.00
CA ILE A 618 -44.15 -40.86 -28.47
C ILE A 618 -44.26 -41.85 -29.64
N ASP A 619 -43.39 -42.88 -29.65
CA ASP A 619 -43.39 -43.87 -30.73
C ASP A 619 -44.60 -44.81 -30.62
N ASN A 620 -45.48 -44.75 -31.62
CA ASN A 620 -46.70 -45.58 -31.70
C ASN A 620 -46.40 -47.08 -31.86
N SER A 621 -45.16 -47.46 -32.15
CA SER A 621 -44.74 -48.86 -32.20
C SER A 621 -44.97 -49.58 -30.86
N PHE A 622 -44.81 -48.87 -29.73
CA PHE A 622 -45.04 -49.42 -28.39
C PHE A 622 -46.50 -49.82 -28.16
N VAL A 623 -47.44 -48.96 -28.56
CA VAL A 623 -48.89 -49.25 -28.51
C VAL A 623 -49.22 -50.45 -29.41
N SER A 624 -48.65 -50.50 -30.62
CA SER A 624 -48.85 -51.61 -31.55
C SER A 624 -48.33 -52.95 -30.99
N ARG A 625 -47.17 -52.93 -30.32
CA ARG A 625 -46.58 -54.12 -29.68
C ARG A 625 -47.41 -54.60 -28.49
N LEU A 626 -47.94 -53.69 -27.66
CA LEU A 626 -48.85 -54.06 -26.58
C LEU A 626 -50.17 -54.65 -27.11
N ASN A 627 -50.76 -54.07 -28.16
CA ASN A 627 -51.97 -54.61 -28.78
C ASN A 627 -51.75 -56.02 -29.34
N ASN A 628 -50.64 -56.23 -30.05
CA ASN A 628 -50.28 -57.56 -30.55
C ASN A 628 -50.09 -58.58 -29.40
N MET A 629 -49.53 -58.14 -28.27
CA MET A 629 -49.40 -58.97 -27.08
C MET A 629 -50.76 -59.30 -26.47
N LEU A 630 -51.63 -58.30 -26.30
CA LEU A 630 -52.99 -58.45 -25.81
C LEU A 630 -53.79 -59.44 -26.65
N ASP A 631 -53.77 -59.29 -27.98
CA ASP A 631 -54.45 -60.17 -28.92
C ASP A 631 -53.91 -61.59 -28.84
N LYS A 632 -52.58 -61.75 -28.69
CA LYS A 632 -51.95 -63.06 -28.54
C LYS A 632 -52.39 -63.73 -27.24
N ILE A 633 -52.44 -63.00 -26.12
CA ILE A 633 -52.91 -63.51 -24.83
C ILE A 633 -54.38 -63.92 -24.93
N LYS A 634 -55.26 -63.05 -25.45
CA LYS A 634 -56.69 -63.33 -25.61
C LYS A 634 -56.97 -64.52 -26.53
N LYS A 635 -56.15 -64.74 -27.57
CA LYS A 635 -56.25 -65.91 -28.46
C LYS A 635 -55.77 -67.21 -27.81
N MET A 636 -54.71 -67.15 -27.02
CA MET A 636 -54.13 -68.34 -26.36
C MET A 636 -54.91 -68.74 -25.10
N PHE A 637 -55.50 -67.76 -24.41
CA PHE A 637 -56.26 -67.92 -23.17
C PHE A 637 -57.62 -67.24 -23.32
N PRO A 638 -58.51 -67.78 -24.15
CA PRO A 638 -59.85 -67.23 -24.28
C PRO A 638 -60.56 -67.26 -22.91
N PRO A 639 -61.37 -66.23 -22.59
CA PRO A 639 -62.09 -66.20 -21.32
C PRO A 639 -62.94 -67.47 -21.20
N LYS A 640 -62.84 -68.16 -20.05
CA LYS A 640 -63.75 -69.26 -19.73
C LYS A 640 -65.17 -68.69 -19.78
N LEU A 641 -65.99 -69.17 -20.72
CA LEU A 641 -67.43 -68.89 -20.72
C LEU A 641 -67.99 -69.41 -19.40
N ILE A 642 -68.35 -68.49 -18.50
CA ILE A 642 -69.10 -68.78 -17.28
C ILE A 642 -70.59 -68.79 -17.62
#